data_AF-A0A196QLM8-F1
#
_entry.id   AF-A0A196QLM8-F1
#
_cell.length_a   1.000
_cell.length_b   1.000
_cell.length_c   1.000
_cell.angle_alpha   90.00
_cell.angle_beta   90.00
_cell.angle_gamma   90.00
#
_symmetry.space_group_name_H-M   'P 1'
#
loop_
_entity.id
_entity.type
_entity.pdbx_description
1 polymer ?
#
loop_
_entity_poly.entity_id
_entity_poly.type
_entity_poly.pdbx_seq_one_letter_code
_entity_poly.pdbx_strand_id
1 'polypeptide(L)'
;MKLPQTPQPKMDWPDHVESGWSALLERAEKFAKSAGSGGAFDSTCRRIEKSVESGNFRDLYDALNKRIGARALTWLWCNNDKILRRGCTSDVLETLVDRQEPRLTRTTFLQLCQLYFQRFDQLENLEQGLFETLESVLLDQCKRIPRHEHSRTSRDPVASVQENIDWLVGIDGPARFSQRVRDSGEELEQTFSSLGLVGYDEGRYGDLCRAHYYIETLKEVKVGKRDPIFDELLKPSVNRAPFGNRKRIGHAALEVLIDRAGSEVSEDWQDFVLGVAGDPRIKSSSKAYQEWWKPLGEARIAKVRSWLSREDLKLFLQALEQYGIEENKADLQRMFPARKRFLEGLYNQGLIHNTRLMLGRKAEGIVKRLLGDEIKTNFATLDGGLADKAIIYVDCGDFHLVEGSHSFKIWVYLATPGKIVPSYDFSSFTHGELTHITPAQYKAMYDLPYEAVTHNGTWQSKVINFLADHGIELDIEALLSNAEYKGHLASFGYPVARTAKVQVPEARELPPHLEVTARQRVPKRTPPRFEDLFSERRPASAADRFLQGRMRNTEHASKDKPSHRQPESPQAAIRNLTDQQKTVMGYLAHNPDAKARHVATLLGFTLRDLVAMFSGPLGPYVKRKDMHTWVVKPEFIDQFK
;
A
#
# COMPACT_ATOMS: atom_id res chain seq x y z
N MET A 1 -16.07 -65.48 -12.18
CA MET A 1 -15.84 -65.30 -13.63
C MET A 1 -15.57 -63.82 -13.88
N LYS A 2 -14.39 -63.47 -14.39
CA LYS A 2 -14.11 -62.11 -14.89
C LYS A 2 -14.45 -62.10 -16.39
N LEU A 3 -15.34 -61.21 -16.81
CA LEU A 3 -15.65 -61.02 -18.23
C LEU A 3 -14.40 -60.51 -18.99
N PRO A 4 -14.22 -60.86 -20.27
CA PRO A 4 -13.11 -60.35 -21.08
C PRO A 4 -13.27 -58.83 -21.25
N GLN A 5 -12.16 -58.09 -21.18
CA GLN A 5 -12.16 -56.68 -21.51
C GLN A 5 -12.47 -56.50 -23.01
N THR A 6 -13.44 -55.64 -23.32
CA THR A 6 -13.75 -55.23 -24.68
C THR A 6 -12.52 -54.53 -25.30
N PRO A 7 -12.12 -54.87 -26.53
CA PRO A 7 -11.01 -54.19 -27.18
C PRO A 7 -11.38 -52.73 -27.39
N GLN A 8 -10.57 -51.81 -26.87
CA GLN A 8 -10.71 -50.40 -27.18
C GLN A 8 -10.43 -50.21 -28.69
N PRO A 9 -11.32 -49.54 -29.45
CA PRO A 9 -11.02 -49.22 -30.82
C PRO A 9 -9.84 -48.24 -30.85
N LYS A 10 -8.69 -48.69 -31.35
CA LYS A 10 -7.63 -47.78 -31.81
C LYS A 10 -8.16 -47.07 -33.05
N MET A 11 -8.74 -45.90 -32.87
CA MET A 11 -8.92 -44.95 -33.96
C MET A 11 -7.57 -44.25 -34.20
N ASP A 12 -6.63 -45.00 -34.79
CA ASP A 12 -5.46 -44.38 -35.40
C ASP A 12 -5.94 -43.85 -36.76
N TRP A 13 -6.12 -42.53 -36.84
CA TRP A 13 -6.46 -41.89 -38.11
C TRP A 13 -5.27 -42.09 -39.06
N PRO A 14 -5.51 -42.46 -40.33
CA PRO A 14 -4.42 -42.59 -41.28
C PRO A 14 -3.67 -41.26 -41.44
N ASP A 15 -2.35 -41.29 -41.61
CA ASP A 15 -1.49 -40.08 -41.73
C ASP A 15 -1.98 -39.08 -42.78
N HIS A 16 -2.66 -39.55 -43.84
CA HIS A 16 -3.23 -38.68 -44.88
C HIS A 16 -4.43 -37.85 -44.38
N VAL A 17 -5.13 -38.31 -43.35
CA VAL A 17 -6.24 -37.59 -42.71
C VAL A 17 -5.68 -36.54 -41.75
N GLU A 18 -4.69 -36.88 -40.93
CA GLU A 18 -4.02 -35.91 -40.04
C GLU A 18 -3.29 -34.80 -40.82
N SER A 19 -2.59 -35.16 -41.89
CA SER A 19 -1.96 -34.18 -42.79
C SER A 19 -2.98 -33.37 -43.57
N GLY A 20 -4.13 -33.96 -43.94
CA GLY A 20 -5.26 -33.25 -44.53
C GLY A 20 -5.87 -32.21 -43.59
N TRP A 21 -6.06 -32.56 -42.31
CA TRP A 21 -6.52 -31.63 -41.26
C TRP A 21 -5.50 -30.53 -40.98
N SER A 22 -4.22 -30.87 -40.92
CA SER A 22 -3.14 -29.89 -40.75
C SER A 22 -3.08 -28.90 -41.90
N ALA A 23 -3.22 -29.37 -43.15
CA ALA A 23 -3.28 -28.52 -44.33
C ALA A 23 -4.55 -27.64 -44.37
N LEU A 24 -5.68 -28.14 -43.87
CA LEU A 24 -6.91 -27.36 -43.71
C LEU A 24 -6.79 -26.29 -42.63
N LEU A 25 -6.17 -26.60 -41.48
CA LEU A 25 -5.85 -25.64 -40.43
C LEU A 25 -4.90 -24.55 -40.93
N GLU A 26 -3.85 -24.93 -41.67
CA GLU A 26 -2.90 -24.00 -42.26
C GLU A 26 -3.55 -23.11 -43.33
N ARG A 27 -4.44 -23.68 -44.17
CA ARG A 27 -5.26 -22.92 -45.11
C ARG A 27 -6.24 -21.99 -44.41
N ALA A 28 -6.90 -22.45 -43.34
CA ALA A 28 -7.81 -21.64 -42.55
C ALA A 28 -7.08 -20.50 -41.83
N GLU A 29 -5.88 -20.74 -41.30
CA GLU A 29 -5.02 -19.67 -40.75
C GLU A 29 -4.59 -18.66 -41.83
N LYS A 30 -4.17 -19.14 -43.00
CA LYS A 30 -3.80 -18.28 -44.13
C LYS A 30 -5.00 -17.48 -44.63
N PHE A 31 -6.19 -18.09 -44.70
CA PHE A 31 -7.44 -17.38 -45.00
C PHE A 31 -7.82 -16.40 -43.91
N ALA A 32 -7.68 -16.75 -42.62
CA ALA A 32 -7.95 -15.84 -41.51
C ALA A 32 -6.99 -14.62 -41.52
N LYS A 33 -5.71 -14.83 -41.85
CA LYS A 33 -4.69 -13.77 -41.99
C LYS A 33 -4.91 -12.89 -43.24
N SER A 34 -5.49 -13.44 -44.31
CA SER A 34 -5.78 -12.72 -45.57
C SER A 34 -7.22 -12.21 -45.69
N ALA A 35 -8.14 -12.64 -44.81
CA ALA A 35 -9.53 -12.23 -44.80
C ALA A 35 -9.65 -10.75 -44.38
N GLY A 36 -9.61 -9.88 -45.38
CA GLY A 36 -9.82 -8.45 -45.22
C GLY A 36 -8.56 -7.60 -45.06
N SER A 37 -7.38 -8.16 -45.36
CA SER A 37 -6.15 -7.42 -45.65
C SER A 37 -5.96 -7.36 -47.17
N GLY A 38 -6.34 -6.23 -47.76
CA GLY A 38 -6.09 -5.93 -49.17
C GLY A 38 -5.26 -4.67 -49.31
N GLY A 39 -4.52 -4.51 -50.41
CA GLY A 39 -3.69 -3.31 -50.61
C GLY A 39 -4.45 -1.98 -50.47
N ALA A 40 -5.76 -1.97 -50.80
CA ALA A 40 -6.63 -0.82 -50.57
C ALA A 40 -6.91 -0.54 -49.08
N PHE A 41 -7.03 -1.57 -48.25
CA PHE A 41 -7.19 -1.44 -46.80
C PHE A 41 -5.91 -0.91 -46.16
N ASP A 42 -4.76 -1.50 -46.50
CA ASP A 42 -3.46 -1.07 -45.97
C ASP A 42 -3.13 0.37 -46.40
N SER A 43 -3.44 0.72 -47.65
CA SER A 43 -3.29 2.09 -48.15
C SER A 43 -4.19 3.07 -47.38
N THR A 44 -5.42 2.66 -47.07
CA THR A 44 -6.35 3.48 -46.28
C THR A 44 -5.86 3.64 -44.84
N CYS A 45 -5.33 2.58 -44.22
CA CYS A 45 -4.74 2.64 -42.87
C CYS A 45 -3.58 3.64 -42.83
N ARG A 46 -2.60 3.53 -43.75
CA ARG A 46 -1.47 4.47 -43.82
C ARG A 46 -1.92 5.92 -44.05
N ARG A 47 -2.98 6.11 -44.86
CA ARG A 47 -3.55 7.44 -45.11
C ARG A 47 -4.15 8.05 -43.82
N ILE A 48 -4.89 7.24 -43.07
CA ILE A 48 -5.48 7.65 -41.79
C ILE A 48 -4.38 7.92 -40.75
N GLU A 49 -3.38 7.04 -40.64
CA GLU A 49 -2.25 7.22 -39.72
C GLU A 49 -1.54 8.55 -39.97
N LYS A 50 -1.18 8.86 -41.23
CA LYS A 50 -0.54 10.12 -41.60
C LYS A 50 -1.41 11.35 -41.26
N SER A 51 -2.72 11.25 -41.47
CA SER A 51 -3.68 12.31 -41.16
C SER A 51 -3.73 12.59 -39.66
N VAL A 52 -3.82 11.55 -38.83
CA VAL A 52 -3.83 11.67 -37.36
C VAL A 52 -2.48 12.14 -36.82
N GLU A 53 -1.36 11.66 -37.36
CA GLU A 53 -0.02 12.03 -36.91
C GLU A 53 0.32 13.50 -37.17
N SER A 54 -0.15 14.04 -38.29
CA SER A 54 0.03 15.44 -38.69
C SER A 54 -0.97 16.40 -38.04
N GLY A 55 -2.01 15.90 -37.38
CA GLY A 55 -3.09 16.71 -36.81
C GLY A 55 -4.04 17.32 -37.84
N ASN A 56 -3.91 16.97 -39.12
CA ASN A 56 -4.80 17.43 -40.19
C ASN A 56 -5.80 16.32 -40.54
N PHE A 57 -7.01 16.43 -40.00
CA PHE A 57 -8.07 15.41 -40.12
C PHE A 57 -8.84 15.40 -41.45
N ARG A 58 -8.50 16.26 -42.42
CA ARG A 58 -9.21 16.31 -43.71
C ARG A 58 -9.21 14.96 -44.44
N ASP A 59 -8.03 14.34 -44.55
CA ASP A 59 -7.86 13.05 -45.24
C ASP A 59 -8.54 11.88 -44.49
N LEU A 60 -8.61 11.97 -43.16
CA LEU A 60 -9.36 11.07 -42.30
C LEU A 60 -10.86 11.18 -42.60
N TYR A 61 -11.42 12.39 -42.57
CA TYR A 61 -12.84 12.60 -42.85
C TYR A 61 -13.21 12.15 -44.25
N ASP A 62 -12.39 12.45 -45.25
CA ASP A 62 -12.59 11.96 -46.62
C ASP A 62 -12.53 10.42 -46.72
N ALA A 63 -11.80 9.75 -45.83
CA ALA A 63 -11.74 8.29 -45.78
C ALA A 63 -13.05 7.70 -45.22
N LEU A 64 -13.63 8.37 -44.23
CA LEU A 64 -14.87 7.96 -43.56
C LEU A 64 -16.10 8.00 -44.46
N ASN A 65 -16.03 8.61 -45.64
CA ASN A 65 -17.09 8.51 -46.66
C ASN A 65 -17.22 7.09 -47.25
N LYS A 66 -16.23 6.22 -47.04
CA LYS A 66 -16.22 4.84 -47.57
C LYS A 66 -16.26 3.83 -46.41
N ARG A 67 -16.98 2.71 -46.61
CA ARG A 67 -17.05 1.60 -45.64
C ARG A 67 -15.66 1.11 -45.20
N ILE A 68 -14.71 1.06 -46.14
CA ILE A 68 -13.33 0.65 -45.86
C ILE A 68 -12.59 1.62 -44.93
N GLY A 69 -12.90 2.92 -44.98
CA GLY A 69 -12.30 3.93 -44.11
C GLY A 69 -12.79 3.82 -42.68
N ALA A 70 -14.10 3.64 -42.47
CA ALA A 70 -14.66 3.40 -41.14
C ALA A 70 -14.08 2.13 -40.49
N ARG A 71 -13.95 1.04 -41.27
CA ARG A 71 -13.27 -0.20 -40.84
C ARG A 71 -11.79 0.03 -40.53
N ALA A 72 -11.07 0.76 -41.38
CA ALA A 72 -9.64 1.04 -41.16
C ALA A 72 -9.41 1.87 -39.90
N LEU A 73 -10.21 2.91 -39.65
CA LEU A 73 -10.10 3.75 -38.47
C LEU A 73 -10.35 2.95 -37.18
N THR A 74 -11.46 2.20 -37.12
CA THR A 74 -11.81 1.39 -35.94
C THR A 74 -10.83 0.24 -35.71
N TRP A 75 -10.25 -0.34 -36.77
CA TRP A 75 -9.14 -1.28 -36.66
C TRP A 75 -7.90 -0.61 -36.04
N LEU A 76 -7.52 0.58 -36.50
CA LEU A 76 -6.38 1.33 -35.96
C LEU A 76 -6.59 1.69 -34.49
N TRP A 77 -7.80 2.06 -34.07
CA TRP A 77 -8.11 2.29 -32.66
C TRP A 77 -7.90 1.05 -31.78
N CYS A 78 -8.21 -0.15 -32.29
CA CYS A 78 -8.00 -1.40 -31.54
C CYS A 78 -6.53 -1.84 -31.51
N ASN A 79 -5.75 -1.55 -32.56
CA ASN A 79 -4.43 -2.16 -32.77
C ASN A 79 -3.24 -1.17 -32.66
N ASN A 80 -3.48 0.14 -32.64
CA ASN A 80 -2.45 1.17 -32.60
C ASN A 80 -2.75 2.22 -31.52
N ASP A 81 -2.14 2.05 -30.35
CA ASP A 81 -2.36 2.90 -29.17
C ASP A 81 -2.04 4.39 -29.41
N LYS A 82 -1.07 4.69 -30.29
CA LYS A 82 -0.72 6.09 -30.64
C LYS A 82 -1.84 6.76 -31.42
N ILE A 83 -2.45 6.03 -32.36
CA ILE A 83 -3.55 6.52 -33.18
C ILE A 83 -4.82 6.63 -32.33
N LEU A 84 -5.09 5.66 -31.46
CA LEU A 84 -6.16 5.72 -30.49
C LEU A 84 -6.10 7.02 -29.66
N ARG A 85 -4.96 7.30 -29.00
CA ARG A 85 -4.81 8.48 -28.13
C ARG A 85 -4.91 9.82 -28.86
N ARG A 86 -4.61 9.86 -30.16
CA ARG A 86 -4.56 11.11 -30.95
C ARG A 86 -5.79 11.35 -31.81
N GLY A 87 -6.51 10.29 -32.18
CA GLY A 87 -7.57 10.35 -33.18
C GLY A 87 -8.90 9.74 -32.75
N CYS A 88 -9.00 9.15 -31.56
CA CYS A 88 -10.28 8.70 -31.00
C CYS A 88 -10.85 9.81 -30.11
N THR A 89 -11.71 10.62 -30.70
CA THR A 89 -12.47 11.68 -30.02
C THR A 89 -13.96 11.52 -30.34
N SER A 90 -14.81 12.15 -29.53
CA SER A 90 -16.26 12.13 -29.66
C SER A 90 -16.68 12.66 -31.03
N ASP A 91 -16.13 13.79 -31.45
CA ASP A 91 -16.37 14.38 -32.78
C ASP A 91 -16.06 13.41 -33.94
N VAL A 92 -14.93 12.70 -33.85
CA VAL A 92 -14.51 11.76 -34.91
C VAL A 92 -15.38 10.51 -34.91
N LEU A 93 -15.78 10.03 -33.73
CA LEU A 93 -16.67 8.90 -33.56
C LEU A 93 -18.07 9.21 -34.11
N GLU A 94 -18.65 10.36 -33.76
CA GLU A 94 -19.93 10.83 -34.29
C GLU A 94 -19.86 11.00 -35.82
N THR A 95 -18.82 11.67 -36.32
CA THR A 95 -18.62 11.83 -37.77
C THR A 95 -18.47 10.48 -38.50
N LEU A 96 -17.82 9.50 -37.87
CA LEU A 96 -17.74 8.14 -38.40
C LEU A 96 -19.12 7.50 -38.51
N VAL A 97 -20.00 7.69 -37.53
CA VAL A 97 -21.35 7.11 -37.54
C VAL A 97 -22.23 7.81 -38.59
N ASP A 98 -22.21 9.14 -38.62
CA ASP A 98 -23.01 9.96 -39.54
C ASP A 98 -22.68 9.67 -41.01
N ARG A 99 -21.39 9.54 -41.34
CA ARG A 99 -20.96 9.26 -42.73
C ARG A 99 -21.23 7.82 -43.17
N GLN A 100 -21.70 6.97 -42.27
CA GLN A 100 -21.94 5.55 -42.50
C GLN A 100 -23.43 5.20 -42.55
N GLU A 101 -24.31 6.19 -42.67
CA GLU A 101 -25.76 6.00 -42.75
C GLU A 101 -26.20 4.90 -43.74
N PRO A 102 -27.31 4.19 -43.44
CA PRO A 102 -28.14 4.31 -42.22
C PRO A 102 -27.56 3.57 -41.00
N ARG A 103 -26.47 2.80 -41.18
CA ARG A 103 -25.88 1.93 -40.16
C ARG A 103 -24.42 1.57 -40.45
N LEU A 104 -23.67 1.25 -39.40
CA LEU A 104 -22.34 0.69 -39.51
C LEU A 104 -22.34 -0.69 -40.19
N THR A 105 -21.19 -1.04 -40.79
CA THR A 105 -20.96 -2.42 -41.20
C THR A 105 -20.77 -3.30 -39.98
N ARG A 106 -21.09 -4.58 -40.12
CA ARG A 106 -20.94 -5.58 -39.05
C ARG A 106 -19.50 -5.64 -38.49
N THR A 107 -18.49 -5.56 -39.37
CA THR A 107 -17.08 -5.54 -38.97
C THR A 107 -16.74 -4.27 -38.18
N THR A 108 -17.17 -3.10 -38.65
CA THR A 108 -16.95 -1.83 -37.95
C THR A 108 -17.61 -1.85 -36.57
N PHE A 109 -18.84 -2.37 -36.46
CA PHE A 109 -19.53 -2.51 -35.19
C PHE A 109 -18.80 -3.46 -34.23
N LEU A 110 -18.31 -4.61 -34.71
CA LEU A 110 -17.51 -5.54 -33.90
C LEU A 110 -16.22 -4.90 -33.40
N GLN A 111 -15.58 -4.05 -34.21
CA GLN A 111 -14.38 -3.32 -33.80
C GLN A 111 -14.69 -2.25 -32.76
N LEU A 112 -15.84 -1.59 -32.83
CA LEU A 112 -16.29 -0.68 -31.76
C LEU A 112 -16.63 -1.44 -30.47
N CYS A 113 -17.26 -2.62 -30.57
CA CYS A 113 -17.46 -3.50 -29.41
C CYS A 113 -16.10 -3.91 -28.82
N GLN A 114 -15.13 -4.26 -29.66
CA GLN A 114 -13.77 -4.59 -29.23
C GLN A 114 -13.11 -3.44 -28.49
N LEU A 115 -13.15 -2.24 -29.06
CA LEU A 115 -12.64 -1.05 -28.40
C LEU A 115 -13.31 -0.82 -27.04
N TYR A 116 -14.64 -0.98 -26.98
CA TYR A 116 -15.41 -0.86 -25.75
C TYR A 116 -14.99 -1.87 -24.67
N PHE A 117 -14.92 -3.16 -24.98
CA PHE A 117 -14.52 -4.18 -24.01
C PHE A 117 -13.04 -4.07 -23.64
N GLN A 118 -12.18 -3.69 -24.58
CA GLN A 118 -10.73 -3.53 -24.34
C GLN A 118 -10.41 -2.33 -23.45
N ARG A 119 -11.10 -1.19 -23.64
CA ARG A 119 -10.75 0.08 -22.96
C ARG A 119 -11.76 0.52 -21.92
N PHE A 120 -13.05 0.30 -22.15
CA PHE A 120 -14.14 0.61 -21.22
C PHE A 120 -13.97 1.98 -20.55
N ASP A 121 -13.84 2.04 -19.22
CA ASP A 121 -13.67 3.25 -18.41
C ASP A 121 -12.40 4.04 -18.76
N GLN A 122 -11.40 3.42 -19.40
CA GLN A 122 -10.18 4.11 -19.80
C GLN A 122 -10.39 5.08 -20.96
N LEU A 123 -11.50 4.98 -21.68
CA LEU A 123 -11.86 5.94 -22.74
C LEU A 123 -12.04 7.35 -22.18
N GLU A 124 -12.50 7.48 -20.93
CA GLU A 124 -12.66 8.77 -20.24
C GLU A 124 -11.32 9.48 -19.99
N ASN A 125 -10.22 8.73 -19.96
CA ASN A 125 -8.88 9.31 -19.85
C ASN A 125 -8.35 9.87 -21.18
N LEU A 126 -8.95 9.48 -22.31
CA LEU A 126 -8.57 10.00 -23.63
C LEU A 126 -9.25 11.35 -23.87
N GLU A 127 -10.55 11.40 -23.61
CA GLU A 127 -11.37 12.61 -23.68
C GLU A 127 -12.58 12.44 -22.76
N GLN A 128 -12.93 13.51 -22.05
CA GLN A 128 -14.08 13.52 -21.15
C GLN A 128 -15.38 13.33 -21.95
N GLY A 129 -16.20 12.35 -21.57
CA GLY A 129 -17.46 12.03 -22.26
C GLY A 129 -17.34 11.03 -23.41
N LEU A 130 -16.11 10.60 -23.77
CA LEU A 130 -15.91 9.67 -24.89
C LEU A 130 -16.51 8.29 -24.60
N PHE A 131 -16.48 7.87 -23.33
CA PHE A 131 -17.08 6.61 -22.91
C PHE A 131 -18.59 6.61 -23.16
N GLU A 132 -19.29 7.65 -22.70
CA GLU A 132 -20.74 7.82 -22.86
C GLU A 132 -21.13 7.97 -24.34
N THR A 133 -20.32 8.66 -25.13
CA THR A 133 -20.54 8.79 -26.59
C THR A 133 -20.45 7.41 -27.26
N LEU A 134 -19.43 6.61 -26.96
CA LEU A 134 -19.31 5.26 -27.50
C LEU A 134 -20.43 4.34 -27.01
N GLU A 135 -20.82 4.44 -25.75
CA GLU A 135 -21.96 3.72 -25.17
C GLU A 135 -23.25 3.98 -25.98
N SER A 136 -23.56 5.26 -26.22
CA SER A 136 -24.71 5.71 -27.00
C SER A 136 -24.67 5.18 -28.43
N VAL A 137 -23.51 5.25 -29.10
CA VAL A 137 -23.31 4.72 -30.45
C VAL A 137 -23.55 3.21 -30.50
N LEU A 138 -23.05 2.45 -29.53
CA LEU A 138 -23.27 1.00 -29.48
C LEU A 138 -24.76 0.67 -29.28
N LEU A 139 -25.43 1.36 -28.36
CA LEU A 139 -26.87 1.18 -28.09
C LEU A 139 -27.74 1.50 -29.31
N ASP A 140 -27.42 2.56 -30.06
CA ASP A 140 -28.14 2.93 -31.29
C ASP A 140 -27.85 1.96 -32.44
N GLN A 141 -26.58 1.71 -32.75
CA GLN A 141 -26.20 0.88 -33.92
C GLN A 141 -26.59 -0.58 -33.74
N CYS A 142 -26.62 -1.07 -32.50
CA CYS A 142 -27.16 -2.38 -32.15
C CYS A 142 -28.58 -2.59 -32.67
N LYS A 143 -29.44 -1.56 -32.62
CA LYS A 143 -30.84 -1.61 -33.11
C LYS A 143 -30.96 -1.56 -34.63
N ARG A 144 -29.96 -0.99 -35.32
CA ARG A 144 -29.98 -0.75 -36.79
C ARG A 144 -29.35 -1.87 -37.61
N ILE A 145 -28.48 -2.68 -37.01
CA ILE A 145 -27.79 -3.80 -37.67
C ILE A 145 -28.75 -5.01 -37.80
N PRO A 146 -28.92 -5.58 -39.01
CA PRO A 146 -29.80 -6.74 -39.20
C PRO A 146 -29.31 -7.96 -38.45
N ARG A 147 -30.27 -8.71 -37.91
CA ARG A 147 -30.03 -10.07 -37.42
C ARG A 147 -29.95 -11.02 -38.61
N HIS A 148 -29.00 -11.95 -38.57
CA HIS A 148 -28.97 -13.06 -39.52
C HIS A 148 -29.80 -14.23 -38.97
N GLU A 149 -30.81 -14.68 -39.72
CA GLU A 149 -31.76 -15.73 -39.31
C GLU A 149 -31.11 -17.11 -39.08
N HIS A 150 -29.89 -17.34 -39.57
CA HIS A 150 -29.16 -18.62 -39.46
C HIS A 150 -28.20 -18.67 -38.26
N SER A 151 -28.31 -17.73 -37.31
CA SER A 151 -27.40 -17.61 -36.15
C SER A 151 -27.57 -18.67 -35.06
N ARG A 152 -28.64 -19.49 -35.10
CA ARG A 152 -28.97 -20.44 -34.02
C ARG A 152 -27.90 -21.51 -33.71
N THR A 153 -26.94 -21.70 -34.61
CA THR A 153 -25.85 -22.69 -34.46
C THR A 153 -24.47 -22.09 -34.23
N SER A 154 -24.29 -20.76 -34.34
CA SER A 154 -22.99 -20.10 -34.20
C SER A 154 -23.01 -19.13 -33.03
N ARG A 155 -21.97 -19.18 -32.18
CA ARG A 155 -21.69 -18.21 -31.10
C ARG A 155 -21.35 -16.85 -31.71
N ASP A 156 -22.35 -16.19 -32.27
CA ASP A 156 -22.19 -14.94 -32.99
C ASP A 156 -22.07 -13.76 -32.01
N PRO A 157 -20.90 -13.11 -31.89
CA PRO A 157 -20.71 -11.99 -30.96
C PRO A 157 -21.66 -10.83 -31.24
N VAL A 158 -22.05 -10.59 -32.51
CA VAL A 158 -22.98 -9.48 -32.82
C VAL A 158 -24.37 -9.79 -32.29
N ALA A 159 -24.89 -11.00 -32.57
CA ALA A 159 -26.20 -11.41 -32.06
C ALA A 159 -26.22 -11.42 -30.53
N SER A 160 -25.17 -11.95 -29.89
CA SER A 160 -25.07 -11.97 -28.43
C SER A 160 -25.06 -10.58 -27.82
N VAL A 161 -24.25 -9.65 -28.36
CA VAL A 161 -24.27 -8.25 -27.93
C VAL A 161 -25.64 -7.64 -28.17
N GLN A 162 -26.31 -7.93 -29.30
CA GLN A 162 -27.65 -7.42 -29.60
C GLN A 162 -28.74 -7.91 -28.66
N GLU A 163 -28.65 -9.15 -28.19
CA GLU A 163 -29.61 -9.75 -27.27
C GLU A 163 -29.40 -9.31 -25.82
N ASN A 164 -28.18 -8.86 -25.49
CA ASN A 164 -27.75 -8.62 -24.13
C ASN A 164 -27.25 -7.17 -23.89
N ILE A 165 -27.46 -6.27 -24.85
CA ILE A 165 -26.92 -4.90 -24.85
C ILE A 165 -27.27 -4.13 -23.56
N ASP A 166 -28.50 -4.29 -23.06
CA ASP A 166 -29.03 -3.53 -21.92
C ASP A 166 -28.31 -3.79 -20.58
N TRP A 167 -27.60 -4.90 -20.48
CA TRP A 167 -26.85 -5.27 -19.29
C TRP A 167 -25.36 -5.52 -19.54
N LEU A 168 -24.93 -5.69 -20.80
CA LEU A 168 -23.51 -5.74 -21.19
C LEU A 168 -22.90 -4.34 -21.35
N VAL A 169 -23.69 -3.36 -21.76
CA VAL A 169 -23.23 -2.00 -22.04
C VAL A 169 -23.73 -1.06 -20.95
N GLY A 170 -22.84 -0.19 -20.51
CA GLY A 170 -23.03 0.80 -19.45
C GLY A 170 -21.95 0.72 -18.37
N ILE A 171 -21.83 1.76 -17.56
CA ILE A 171 -20.86 1.81 -16.45
C ILE A 171 -21.06 0.66 -15.44
N ASP A 172 -22.30 0.19 -15.28
CA ASP A 172 -22.66 -0.94 -14.42
C ASP A 172 -22.60 -2.31 -15.13
N GLY A 173 -22.23 -2.34 -16.42
CA GLY A 173 -22.18 -3.57 -17.22
C GLY A 173 -21.37 -4.69 -16.57
N PRO A 174 -20.11 -4.45 -16.15
CA PRO A 174 -19.30 -5.46 -15.49
C PRO A 174 -19.92 -6.00 -14.19
N ALA A 175 -20.59 -5.14 -13.42
CA ALA A 175 -21.27 -5.53 -12.20
C ALA A 175 -22.46 -6.46 -12.49
N ARG A 176 -23.30 -6.10 -13.46
CA ARG A 176 -24.46 -6.90 -13.89
C ARG A 176 -24.02 -8.23 -14.49
N PHE A 177 -22.95 -8.22 -15.29
CA PHE A 177 -22.35 -9.44 -15.82
C PHE A 177 -21.95 -10.39 -14.70
N SER A 178 -21.16 -9.90 -13.75
CA SER A 178 -20.65 -10.71 -12.63
C SER A 178 -21.77 -11.26 -11.75
N GLN A 179 -22.82 -10.46 -11.52
CA GLN A 179 -24.00 -10.92 -10.77
C GLN A 179 -24.72 -12.05 -11.51
N ARG A 180 -24.92 -11.93 -12.82
CA ARG A 180 -25.61 -12.95 -13.62
C ARG A 180 -24.84 -14.27 -13.68
N VAL A 181 -23.51 -14.20 -13.81
CA VAL A 181 -22.62 -15.38 -13.73
C VAL A 181 -22.83 -16.11 -12.39
N ARG A 182 -22.89 -15.36 -11.30
CA ARG A 182 -23.13 -15.92 -9.96
C ARG A 182 -24.52 -16.53 -9.80
N ASP A 183 -25.56 -15.81 -10.23
CA ASP A 183 -26.94 -16.26 -10.12
C ASP A 183 -27.21 -17.53 -10.93
N SER A 184 -26.48 -17.72 -12.04
CA SER A 184 -26.54 -18.92 -12.87
C SER A 184 -25.64 -20.06 -12.39
N GLY A 185 -24.68 -19.78 -11.49
CA GLY A 185 -23.69 -20.75 -11.03
C GLY A 185 -22.66 -21.13 -12.08
N GLU A 186 -22.51 -20.34 -13.15
CA GLU A 186 -21.55 -20.56 -14.22
C GLU A 186 -20.18 -19.93 -13.90
N GLU A 187 -19.14 -20.31 -14.63
CA GLU A 187 -17.85 -19.64 -14.58
C GLU A 187 -17.82 -18.42 -15.51
N LEU A 188 -17.05 -17.40 -15.13
CA LEU A 188 -16.95 -16.13 -15.86
C LEU A 188 -16.47 -16.36 -17.31
N GLU A 189 -15.43 -17.15 -17.52
CA GLU A 189 -14.90 -17.53 -18.85
C GLU A 189 -15.91 -18.34 -19.67
N GLN A 190 -16.66 -19.24 -19.02
CA GLN A 190 -17.71 -20.03 -19.67
C GLN A 190 -18.84 -19.12 -20.16
N THR A 191 -19.22 -18.12 -19.35
CA THR A 191 -20.25 -17.14 -19.73
C THR A 191 -19.79 -16.28 -20.90
N PHE A 192 -18.56 -15.75 -20.89
CA PHE A 192 -17.98 -15.04 -22.04
C PHE A 192 -17.98 -15.93 -23.31
N SER A 193 -17.58 -17.19 -23.15
CA SER A 193 -17.57 -18.18 -24.24
C SER A 193 -18.97 -18.49 -24.78
N SER A 194 -19.97 -18.60 -23.91
CA SER A 194 -21.37 -18.86 -24.28
C SER A 194 -21.96 -17.72 -25.11
N LEU A 195 -21.56 -16.48 -24.80
CA LEU A 195 -21.94 -15.27 -25.52
C LEU A 195 -21.11 -15.05 -26.80
N GLY A 196 -20.17 -15.94 -27.14
CA GLY A 196 -19.27 -15.71 -28.28
C GLY A 196 -18.34 -14.51 -28.08
N LEU A 197 -18.15 -14.08 -26.83
CA LEU A 197 -17.30 -12.96 -26.45
C LEU A 197 -15.88 -13.40 -26.03
N VAL A 198 -15.40 -14.50 -26.62
CA VAL A 198 -14.03 -14.99 -26.39
C VAL A 198 -13.02 -13.95 -26.88
N GLY A 199 -12.07 -13.57 -26.03
CA GLY A 199 -11.04 -12.56 -26.32
C GLY A 199 -11.44 -11.13 -25.95
N TYR A 200 -12.69 -10.89 -25.54
CA TYR A 200 -13.11 -9.61 -24.95
C TYR A 200 -12.90 -9.60 -23.42
N ASP A 201 -12.76 -10.77 -22.81
CA ASP A 201 -12.51 -11.00 -21.38
C ASP A 201 -11.07 -10.66 -20.94
N GLU A 202 -10.13 -10.57 -21.88
CA GLU A 202 -8.77 -10.10 -21.64
C GLU A 202 -8.68 -8.57 -21.53
N GLY A 203 -9.75 -7.86 -21.91
CA GLY A 203 -9.84 -6.40 -21.91
C GLY A 203 -10.20 -5.81 -20.54
N ARG A 204 -10.22 -4.47 -20.48
CA ARG A 204 -10.57 -3.72 -19.27
C ARG A 204 -11.95 -4.07 -18.70
N TYR A 205 -12.93 -4.38 -19.55
CA TYR A 205 -14.25 -4.82 -19.11
C TYR A 205 -14.19 -6.16 -18.37
N GLY A 206 -13.42 -7.13 -18.88
CA GLY A 206 -13.22 -8.43 -18.24
C GLY A 206 -12.50 -8.32 -16.89
N ASP A 207 -11.50 -7.43 -16.79
CA ASP A 207 -10.82 -7.12 -15.52
C ASP A 207 -11.82 -6.65 -14.46
N LEU A 208 -12.76 -5.79 -14.85
CA LEU A 208 -13.80 -5.29 -13.95
C LEU A 208 -14.79 -6.38 -13.56
N CYS A 209 -15.19 -7.26 -14.50
CA CYS A 209 -16.04 -8.40 -14.18
C CYS A 209 -15.37 -9.30 -13.12
N ARG A 210 -14.09 -9.64 -13.31
CA ARG A 210 -13.32 -10.39 -12.31
C ARG A 210 -13.27 -9.67 -10.98
N ALA A 211 -13.03 -8.36 -10.99
CA ALA A 211 -12.95 -7.57 -9.76
C ALA A 211 -14.29 -7.53 -8.99
N HIS A 212 -15.42 -7.37 -9.68
CA HIS A 212 -16.76 -7.45 -9.08
C HIS A 212 -17.04 -8.83 -8.51
N TYR A 213 -16.67 -9.88 -9.24
CA TYR A 213 -16.73 -11.25 -8.74
C TYR A 213 -15.88 -11.40 -7.48
N TYR A 214 -14.68 -10.81 -7.42
CA TYR A 214 -13.83 -10.93 -6.24
C TYR A 214 -14.37 -10.23 -5.00
N ILE A 215 -15.01 -9.06 -5.14
CA ILE A 215 -15.62 -8.36 -3.99
C ILE A 215 -16.70 -9.21 -3.33
N GLU A 216 -17.52 -9.90 -4.11
CA GLU A 216 -18.56 -10.75 -3.56
C GLU A 216 -17.97 -12.01 -2.91
N THR A 217 -16.93 -12.63 -3.50
CA THR A 217 -16.21 -13.75 -2.85
C THR A 217 -15.57 -13.31 -1.54
N LEU A 218 -15.05 -12.08 -1.47
CA LEU A 218 -14.48 -11.50 -0.26
C LEU A 218 -15.49 -11.43 0.90
N LYS A 219 -16.79 -11.26 0.61
CA LYS A 219 -17.85 -11.28 1.63
C LYS A 219 -18.04 -12.66 2.26
N GLU A 220 -17.70 -13.72 1.53
CA GLU A 220 -17.83 -15.12 1.95
C GLU A 220 -16.58 -15.62 2.70
N VAL A 221 -15.41 -15.00 2.49
CA VAL A 221 -14.16 -15.35 3.19
C VAL A 221 -14.35 -15.32 4.71
N LYS A 222 -13.90 -16.36 5.41
CA LYS A 222 -13.99 -16.44 6.88
C LYS A 222 -13.21 -15.30 7.54
N VAL A 223 -13.83 -14.67 8.54
CA VAL A 223 -13.24 -13.53 9.26
C VAL A 223 -11.85 -13.88 9.81
N GLY A 224 -10.89 -12.99 9.55
CA GLY A 224 -9.51 -13.10 10.02
C GLY A 224 -8.62 -14.12 9.30
N LYS A 225 -9.10 -14.79 8.25
CA LYS A 225 -8.29 -15.72 7.45
C LYS A 225 -7.78 -15.06 6.17
N ARG A 226 -6.53 -15.39 5.79
CA ARG A 226 -6.01 -15.13 4.46
C ARG A 226 -6.72 -15.97 3.42
N ASP A 227 -6.95 -15.38 2.26
CA ASP A 227 -7.50 -16.02 1.09
C ASP A 227 -6.71 -15.59 -0.16
N PRO A 228 -6.49 -16.46 -1.16
CA PRO A 228 -5.79 -16.10 -2.41
C PRO A 228 -6.34 -14.86 -3.11
N ILE A 229 -7.61 -14.53 -2.88
CA ILE A 229 -8.24 -13.34 -3.44
C ILE A 229 -7.57 -12.02 -3.00
N PHE A 230 -6.88 -12.03 -1.86
CA PHE A 230 -6.16 -10.85 -1.37
C PHE A 230 -5.04 -10.45 -2.33
N ASP A 231 -4.32 -11.43 -2.88
CA ASP A 231 -3.21 -11.18 -3.79
C ASP A 231 -3.71 -10.57 -5.11
N GLU A 232 -4.91 -10.97 -5.56
CA GLU A 232 -5.58 -10.38 -6.73
C GLU A 232 -6.06 -8.95 -6.46
N LEU A 233 -6.75 -8.74 -5.33
CA LEU A 233 -7.28 -7.42 -4.96
C LEU A 233 -6.17 -6.41 -4.60
N LEU A 234 -4.97 -6.86 -4.22
CA LEU A 234 -3.83 -5.97 -3.98
C LEU A 234 -3.21 -5.41 -5.27
N LYS A 235 -3.48 -6.00 -6.45
CA LYS A 235 -2.91 -5.52 -7.71
C LYS A 235 -3.38 -4.10 -8.02
N PRO A 236 -2.47 -3.15 -8.34
CA PRO A 236 -2.85 -1.77 -8.64
C PRO A 236 -3.85 -1.61 -9.78
N SER A 237 -3.82 -2.49 -10.78
CA SER A 237 -4.78 -2.51 -11.89
C SER A 237 -6.21 -2.85 -11.45
N VAL A 238 -6.33 -3.63 -10.36
CA VAL A 238 -7.58 -4.12 -9.79
C VAL A 238 -8.11 -3.14 -8.74
N ASN A 239 -7.35 -2.85 -7.67
CA ASN A 239 -7.86 -1.99 -6.59
C ASN A 239 -8.14 -0.55 -7.03
N ARG A 240 -7.46 -0.04 -8.06
CA ARG A 240 -7.73 1.30 -8.60
C ARG A 240 -8.87 1.34 -9.61
N ALA A 241 -9.39 0.18 -10.02
CA ALA A 241 -10.45 0.11 -11.01
C ALA A 241 -11.76 0.70 -10.46
N PRO A 242 -12.58 1.36 -11.31
CA PRO A 242 -13.83 1.96 -10.89
C PRO A 242 -14.79 0.91 -10.34
N PHE A 243 -15.62 1.31 -9.38
CA PHE A 243 -16.67 0.49 -8.80
C PHE A 243 -17.86 1.38 -8.45
N GLY A 244 -18.92 1.32 -9.26
CA GLY A 244 -20.08 2.22 -9.14
C GLY A 244 -19.70 3.70 -9.24
N ASN A 245 -20.51 4.57 -8.64
CA ASN A 245 -20.29 6.02 -8.70
C ASN A 245 -19.18 6.49 -7.74
N ARG A 246 -18.08 6.99 -8.31
CA ARG A 246 -16.93 7.64 -7.63
C ARG A 246 -16.11 6.77 -6.67
N LYS A 247 -16.41 5.48 -6.54
CA LYS A 247 -15.63 4.52 -5.75
C LYS A 247 -14.76 3.64 -6.64
N ARG A 248 -13.88 2.89 -6.00
CA ARG A 248 -12.98 1.93 -6.65
C ARG A 248 -13.14 0.58 -6.00
N ILE A 249 -12.73 -0.47 -6.69
CA ILE A 249 -12.74 -1.84 -6.16
C ILE A 249 -12.02 -1.91 -4.82
N GLY A 250 -10.87 -1.24 -4.67
CA GLY A 250 -10.15 -1.20 -3.40
C GLY A 250 -10.99 -0.58 -2.27
N HIS A 251 -11.80 0.46 -2.55
CA HIS A 251 -12.71 1.01 -1.55
C HIS A 251 -13.77 -0.01 -1.13
N ALA A 252 -14.37 -0.72 -2.08
CA ALA A 252 -15.36 -1.76 -1.78
C ALA A 252 -14.73 -2.91 -0.95
N ALA A 253 -13.51 -3.33 -1.29
CA ALA A 253 -12.79 -4.35 -0.53
C ALA A 253 -12.49 -3.90 0.91
N LEU A 254 -12.06 -2.65 1.08
CA LEU A 254 -11.80 -2.05 2.39
C LEU A 254 -13.09 -1.94 3.21
N GLU A 255 -14.20 -1.52 2.62
CA GLU A 255 -15.51 -1.47 3.30
C GLU A 255 -15.91 -2.86 3.80
N VAL A 256 -15.85 -3.88 2.95
CA VAL A 256 -16.19 -5.26 3.31
C VAL A 256 -15.33 -5.77 4.47
N LEU A 257 -14.00 -5.61 4.41
CA LEU A 257 -13.12 -6.12 5.46
C LEU A 257 -13.23 -5.32 6.76
N ILE A 258 -13.27 -3.98 6.68
CA ILE A 258 -13.34 -3.14 7.87
C ILE A 258 -14.67 -3.33 8.59
N ASP A 259 -15.78 -3.43 7.86
CA ASP A 259 -17.10 -3.59 8.46
C ASP A 259 -17.26 -4.98 9.11
N ARG A 260 -16.71 -6.03 8.49
CA ARG A 260 -16.77 -7.41 9.00
C ARG A 260 -15.77 -7.71 10.11
N ALA A 261 -14.68 -6.95 10.22
CA ALA A 261 -13.69 -7.14 11.27
C ALA A 261 -14.30 -6.87 12.66
N GLY A 262 -13.85 -7.61 13.68
CA GLY A 262 -14.25 -7.38 15.06
C GLY A 262 -13.51 -6.20 15.69
N SER A 263 -13.49 -6.18 17.03
CA SER A 263 -12.60 -5.32 17.81
C SER A 263 -11.13 -5.71 17.62
N GLU A 264 -10.84 -7.01 17.46
CA GLU A 264 -9.54 -7.52 17.06
C GLU A 264 -9.53 -7.92 15.57
N VAL A 265 -8.48 -7.51 14.86
CA VAL A 265 -8.23 -7.84 13.46
C VAL A 265 -7.04 -8.80 13.36
N SER A 266 -7.07 -9.72 12.41
CA SER A 266 -5.90 -10.58 12.15
C SER A 266 -4.81 -9.82 11.40
N GLU A 267 -3.57 -10.27 11.55
CA GLU A 267 -2.42 -9.69 10.84
C GLU A 267 -2.64 -9.69 9.33
N ASP A 268 -3.17 -10.79 8.75
CA ASP A 268 -3.46 -10.88 7.31
C ASP A 268 -4.44 -9.79 6.82
N TRP A 269 -5.49 -9.51 7.59
CA TRP A 269 -6.49 -8.51 7.23
C TRP A 269 -5.95 -7.08 7.41
N GLN A 270 -5.19 -6.86 8.48
CA GLN A 270 -4.50 -5.60 8.71
C GLN A 270 -3.50 -5.31 7.58
N ASP A 271 -2.71 -6.30 7.20
CA ASP A 271 -1.72 -6.20 6.13
C ASP A 271 -2.35 -5.91 4.77
N PHE A 272 -3.50 -6.53 4.48
CA PHE A 272 -4.26 -6.24 3.27
C PHE A 272 -4.75 -4.78 3.26
N VAL A 273 -5.37 -4.33 4.36
CA VAL A 273 -5.88 -2.96 4.49
C VAL A 273 -4.77 -1.93 4.30
N LEU A 274 -3.63 -2.14 4.98
CA LEU A 274 -2.44 -1.29 4.83
C LEU A 274 -1.81 -1.40 3.43
N GLY A 275 -1.88 -2.57 2.79
CA GLY A 275 -1.39 -2.79 1.43
C GLY A 275 -2.18 -2.03 0.36
N VAL A 276 -3.50 -1.88 0.54
CA VAL A 276 -4.36 -1.11 -0.37
C VAL A 276 -4.29 0.39 -0.09
N ALA A 277 -4.53 0.81 1.15
CA ALA A 277 -4.77 2.21 1.51
C ALA A 277 -3.60 2.90 2.23
N GLY A 278 -2.56 2.15 2.64
CA GLY A 278 -1.49 2.66 3.51
C GLY A 278 -1.97 2.89 4.95
N ASP A 279 -1.20 3.63 5.75
CA ASP A 279 -1.57 3.94 7.13
C ASP A 279 -2.51 5.18 7.20
N PRO A 280 -3.68 5.11 7.89
CA PRO A 280 -4.60 6.24 8.05
C PRO A 280 -4.09 7.36 8.97
N ARG A 281 -2.96 7.17 9.65
CA ARG A 281 -2.31 8.11 10.58
C ARG A 281 -1.37 9.06 9.85
N ILE A 282 -1.88 9.67 8.79
CA ILE A 282 -1.19 10.63 7.92
C ILE A 282 -1.99 11.94 7.87
N LYS A 283 -1.38 12.99 7.31
CA LYS A 283 -2.06 14.28 7.12
C LYS A 283 -3.32 14.10 6.29
N SER A 284 -4.43 14.68 6.75
CA SER A 284 -5.69 14.62 6.02
C SER A 284 -5.57 15.26 4.64
N SER A 285 -4.76 16.31 4.51
CA SER A 285 -4.44 16.99 3.25
C SER A 285 -3.59 16.18 2.26
N SER A 286 -3.02 15.05 2.68
CA SER A 286 -2.18 14.24 1.79
C SER A 286 -3.01 13.60 0.67
N LYS A 287 -2.42 13.49 -0.54
CA LYS A 287 -3.09 12.86 -1.69
C LYS A 287 -3.54 11.43 -1.37
N ALA A 288 -2.69 10.65 -0.71
CA ALA A 288 -3.02 9.27 -0.32
C ALA A 288 -4.23 9.20 0.63
N TYR A 289 -4.33 10.10 1.61
CA TYR A 289 -5.47 10.16 2.52
C TYR A 289 -6.76 10.55 1.80
N GLN A 290 -6.70 11.59 0.97
CA GLN A 290 -7.86 12.03 0.19
C GLN A 290 -8.33 10.96 -0.80
N GLU A 291 -7.38 10.19 -1.37
CA GLU A 291 -7.65 9.17 -2.37
C GLU A 291 -8.25 7.89 -1.77
N TRP A 292 -7.76 7.42 -0.61
CA TRP A 292 -8.12 6.11 -0.07
C TRP A 292 -8.93 6.14 1.22
N TRP A 293 -8.68 7.10 2.12
CA TRP A 293 -9.28 7.12 3.45
C TRP A 293 -10.53 7.97 3.51
N LYS A 294 -10.49 9.20 2.99
CA LYS A 294 -11.62 10.13 2.99
C LYS A 294 -12.92 9.52 2.43
N PRO A 295 -12.91 8.73 1.35
CA PRO A 295 -14.15 8.13 0.82
C PRO A 295 -14.80 7.10 1.76
N LEU A 296 -14.06 6.50 2.70
CA LEU A 296 -14.56 5.45 3.60
C LEU A 296 -15.34 5.99 4.82
N GLY A 297 -15.14 7.26 5.15
CA GLY A 297 -15.75 7.94 6.31
C GLY A 297 -15.02 7.73 7.63
N GLU A 298 -15.22 8.65 8.58
CA GLU A 298 -14.49 8.70 9.85
C GLU A 298 -14.69 7.46 10.74
N ALA A 299 -15.86 6.81 10.70
CA ALA A 299 -16.12 5.61 11.51
C ALA A 299 -15.16 4.45 11.16
N ARG A 300 -14.93 4.19 9.87
CA ARG A 300 -13.99 3.15 9.40
C ARG A 300 -12.55 3.54 9.67
N ILE A 301 -12.21 4.81 9.48
CA ILE A 301 -10.88 5.35 9.79
C ILE A 301 -10.56 5.18 11.28
N ALA A 302 -11.49 5.53 12.16
CA ALA A 302 -11.34 5.37 13.60
C ALA A 302 -11.14 3.89 14.00
N LYS A 303 -11.92 2.98 13.39
CA LYS A 303 -11.78 1.53 13.61
C LYS A 303 -10.38 1.03 13.24
N VAL A 304 -9.86 1.42 12.08
CA VAL A 304 -8.50 1.02 11.66
C VAL A 304 -7.43 1.63 12.56
N ARG A 305 -7.57 2.89 12.98
CA ARG A 305 -6.64 3.53 13.94
C ARG A 305 -6.61 2.81 15.28
N SER A 306 -7.75 2.33 15.76
CA SER A 306 -7.84 1.53 16.99
C SER A 306 -7.04 0.22 16.88
N TRP A 307 -7.10 -0.48 15.74
CA TRP A 307 -6.29 -1.70 15.52
C TRP A 307 -4.80 -1.43 15.64
N LEU A 308 -4.34 -0.36 14.97
CA LEU A 308 -2.93 0.04 14.97
C LEU A 308 -2.47 0.54 16.34
N SER A 309 -3.40 0.87 17.24
CA SER A 309 -3.05 1.36 18.58
C SER A 309 -2.47 0.27 19.47
N ARG A 310 -2.93 -0.98 19.30
CA ARG A 310 -2.34 -2.15 19.97
C ARG A 310 -0.90 -2.36 19.52
N GLU A 311 -0.66 -2.24 18.22
CA GLU A 311 0.66 -2.42 17.63
C GLU A 311 1.63 -1.34 18.11
N ASP A 312 1.23 -0.07 18.09
CA ASP A 312 2.01 1.04 18.65
C ASP A 312 2.40 0.79 20.11
N LEU A 313 1.46 0.32 20.93
CA LEU A 313 1.73 0.04 22.34
C LEU A 313 2.77 -1.09 22.49
N LYS A 314 2.61 -2.17 21.72
CA LYS A 314 3.57 -3.29 21.68
C LYS A 314 4.96 -2.80 21.26
N LEU A 315 5.04 -1.99 20.20
CA LEU A 315 6.29 -1.44 19.69
C LEU A 315 6.94 -0.48 20.68
N PHE A 316 6.16 0.36 21.34
CA PHE A 316 6.64 1.24 22.40
C PHE A 316 7.27 0.44 23.54
N LEU A 317 6.55 -0.56 24.06
CA LEU A 317 7.01 -1.40 25.18
C LEU A 317 8.26 -2.20 24.80
N GLN A 318 8.30 -2.78 23.60
CA GLN A 318 9.48 -3.50 23.12
C GLN A 318 10.70 -2.58 22.93
N ALA A 319 10.49 -1.39 22.36
CA ALA A 319 11.56 -0.40 22.23
C ALA A 319 12.08 0.06 23.59
N LEU A 320 11.19 0.19 24.58
CA LEU A 320 11.52 0.54 25.95
C LEU A 320 12.38 -0.51 26.64
N GLU A 321 11.97 -1.78 26.56
CA GLU A 321 12.67 -2.93 27.14
C GLU A 321 14.07 -3.10 26.53
N GLN A 322 14.12 -3.16 25.20
CA GLN A 322 15.36 -3.38 24.46
C GLN A 322 16.37 -2.25 24.69
N TYR A 323 15.91 -1.00 24.74
CA TYR A 323 16.77 0.13 25.07
C TYR A 323 17.34 0.03 26.49
N GLY A 324 16.54 -0.41 27.47
CA GLY A 324 16.99 -0.64 28.84
C GLY A 324 18.09 -1.70 28.94
N ILE A 325 17.99 -2.76 28.13
CA ILE A 325 18.97 -3.84 28.04
C ILE A 325 20.25 -3.35 27.34
N GLU A 326 20.14 -2.75 26.15
CA GLU A 326 21.29 -2.33 25.32
C GLU A 326 22.14 -1.24 26.00
N GLU A 327 21.52 -0.30 26.70
CA GLU A 327 22.22 0.81 27.38
C GLU A 327 22.52 0.51 28.86
N ASN A 328 22.29 -0.74 29.31
CA ASN A 328 22.51 -1.22 30.68
C ASN A 328 21.93 -0.29 31.77
N LYS A 329 20.74 0.29 31.52
CA LYS A 329 20.07 1.22 32.44
C LYS A 329 19.27 0.46 33.48
N ALA A 330 19.92 0.06 34.56
CA ALA A 330 19.32 -0.74 35.64
C ALA A 330 18.00 -0.15 36.19
N ASP A 331 17.91 1.17 36.36
CA ASP A 331 16.69 1.84 36.80
C ASP A 331 15.52 1.67 35.82
N LEU A 332 15.81 1.70 34.52
CA LEU A 332 14.79 1.52 33.48
C LEU A 332 14.29 0.08 33.45
N GLN A 333 15.21 -0.89 33.52
CA GLN A 333 14.87 -2.32 33.60
C GLN A 333 14.03 -2.62 34.83
N ARG A 334 14.35 -2.01 35.99
CA ARG A 334 13.59 -2.16 37.23
C ARG A 334 12.17 -1.59 37.14
N MET A 335 11.97 -0.48 36.43
CA MET A 335 10.66 0.18 36.32
C MET A 335 9.78 -0.37 35.18
N PHE A 336 10.38 -1.07 34.20
CA PHE A 336 9.67 -1.55 33.02
C PHE A 336 8.46 -2.44 33.34
N PRO A 337 8.53 -3.43 34.27
CA PRO A 337 7.38 -4.30 34.56
C PRO A 337 6.12 -3.54 34.99
N ALA A 338 6.28 -2.52 35.84
CA ALA A 338 5.18 -1.69 36.32
C ALA A 338 4.55 -0.87 35.18
N ARG A 339 5.37 -0.28 34.31
CA ARG A 339 4.88 0.49 33.15
C ARG A 339 4.17 -0.38 32.13
N LYS A 340 4.74 -1.55 31.83
CA LYS A 340 4.15 -2.55 30.94
C LYS A 340 2.77 -2.95 31.44
N ARG A 341 2.69 -3.38 32.71
CA ARG A 341 1.42 -3.80 33.32
C ARG A 341 0.37 -2.69 33.33
N PHE A 342 0.78 -1.46 33.64
CA PHE A 342 -0.14 -0.32 33.66
C PHE A 342 -0.75 -0.06 32.28
N LEU A 343 0.07 0.06 31.23
CA LEU A 343 -0.43 0.35 29.88
C LEU A 343 -1.18 -0.85 29.25
N GLU A 344 -0.70 -2.07 29.46
CA GLU A 344 -1.42 -3.29 29.03
C GLU A 344 -2.75 -3.43 29.77
N GLY A 345 -2.81 -3.09 31.05
CA GLY A 345 -4.05 -3.09 31.83
C GLY A 345 -5.07 -2.08 31.32
N LEU A 346 -4.64 -0.86 30.94
CA LEU A 346 -5.51 0.13 30.28
C LEU A 346 -6.03 -0.38 28.94
N TYR A 347 -5.17 -1.03 28.15
CA TYR A 347 -5.56 -1.63 26.89
C TYR A 347 -6.59 -2.75 27.07
N ASN A 348 -6.35 -3.67 28.02
CA ASN A 348 -7.21 -4.82 28.30
C ASN A 348 -8.58 -4.42 28.85
N GLN A 349 -8.68 -3.25 29.50
CA GLN A 349 -9.95 -2.66 29.92
C GLN A 349 -10.74 -2.01 28.75
N GLY A 350 -10.19 -1.97 27.54
CA GLY A 350 -10.84 -1.35 26.39
C GLY A 350 -10.85 0.18 26.43
N LEU A 351 -10.03 0.78 27.31
CA LEU A 351 -10.00 2.23 27.50
C LEU A 351 -9.22 2.94 26.39
N ILE A 352 -8.26 2.28 25.74
CA ILE A 352 -7.41 2.91 24.71
C ILE A 352 -8.14 2.95 23.36
N HIS A 353 -8.45 4.16 22.88
CA HIS A 353 -9.10 4.38 21.59
C HIS A 353 -8.12 4.65 20.45
N ASN A 354 -7.09 5.46 20.72
CA ASN A 354 -6.10 5.84 19.73
C ASN A 354 -4.73 6.00 20.40
N THR A 355 -3.67 5.66 19.69
CA THR A 355 -2.31 5.97 20.11
C THR A 355 -1.55 6.69 19.03
N ARG A 356 -0.47 7.33 19.47
CA ARG A 356 0.50 7.91 18.57
C ARG A 356 1.89 7.65 19.09
N LEU A 357 2.59 6.74 18.41
CA LEU A 357 3.98 6.47 18.67
C LEU A 357 4.89 7.55 18.05
N MET A 358 5.83 8.04 18.87
CA MET A 358 6.84 9.02 18.50
C MET A 358 8.22 8.46 18.84
N LEU A 359 9.10 8.37 17.85
CA LEU A 359 10.39 7.70 17.98
C LEU A 359 11.54 8.67 17.69
N GLY A 360 12.53 8.69 18.59
CA GLY A 360 13.85 9.24 18.30
C GLY A 360 14.67 8.28 17.44
N ARG A 361 15.74 8.78 16.82
CA ARG A 361 16.63 8.03 15.92
C ARG A 361 17.10 6.68 16.47
N LYS A 362 17.46 6.59 17.76
CA LYS A 362 17.90 5.29 18.35
C LYS A 362 16.73 4.31 18.51
N ALA A 363 15.60 4.77 19.04
CA ALA A 363 14.40 3.96 19.21
C ALA A 363 13.82 3.50 17.86
N GLU A 364 13.84 4.37 16.85
CA GLU A 364 13.49 4.01 15.48
C GLU A 364 14.38 2.88 14.93
N GLY A 365 15.69 2.93 15.20
CA GLY A 365 16.62 1.86 14.83
C GLY A 365 16.34 0.53 15.53
N ILE A 366 15.88 0.54 16.79
CA ILE A 366 15.43 -0.66 17.51
C ILE A 366 14.16 -1.22 16.85
N VAL A 367 13.16 -0.37 16.64
CA VAL A 367 11.88 -0.77 16.03
C VAL A 367 12.08 -1.34 14.63
N LYS A 368 12.95 -0.73 13.80
CA LYS A 368 13.33 -1.26 12.48
C LYS A 368 14.02 -2.63 12.54
N ARG A 369 14.87 -2.88 13.54
CA ARG A 369 15.48 -4.21 13.71
C ARG A 369 14.46 -5.27 14.11
N LEU A 370 13.47 -4.90 14.94
CA LEU A 370 12.42 -5.79 15.42
C LEU A 370 11.39 -6.12 14.32
N LEU A 371 10.91 -5.12 13.59
CA LEU A 371 9.89 -5.26 12.54
C LEU A 371 10.47 -5.69 11.18
N GLY A 372 11.77 -5.52 10.95
CA GLY A 372 12.39 -5.68 9.63
C GLY A 372 12.22 -4.43 8.75
N ASP A 373 12.62 -4.53 7.47
CA ASP A 373 12.59 -3.41 6.51
C ASP A 373 11.17 -3.06 6.00
N GLU A 374 10.14 -3.83 6.39
CA GLU A 374 8.75 -3.66 5.93
C GLU A 374 7.85 -2.92 6.94
N ILE A 375 8.32 -1.81 7.51
CA ILE A 375 7.45 -0.99 8.37
C ILE A 375 6.37 -0.33 7.49
N LYS A 376 5.14 -0.86 7.56
CA LYS A 376 3.95 -0.25 6.94
C LYS A 376 3.30 0.82 7.84
N THR A 377 3.63 0.83 9.13
CA THR A 377 3.08 1.74 10.14
C THR A 377 3.82 3.07 10.20
N ASN A 378 3.08 4.18 10.29
CA ASN A 378 3.64 5.51 10.36
C ASN A 378 3.84 5.97 11.82
N PHE A 379 5.00 6.57 12.12
CA PHE A 379 5.34 7.11 13.43
C PHE A 379 5.83 8.55 13.31
N ALA A 380 5.63 9.36 14.35
CA ALA A 380 6.20 10.70 14.39
C ALA A 380 7.68 10.66 14.81
N THR A 381 8.48 11.62 14.34
CA THR A 381 9.91 11.69 14.67
C THR A 381 10.17 12.62 15.86
N LEU A 382 11.05 12.22 16.78
CA LEU A 382 11.51 13.06 17.88
C LEU A 382 12.83 13.75 17.53
N ASP A 383 12.84 15.08 17.61
CA ASP A 383 13.96 15.96 17.25
C ASP A 383 14.73 16.47 18.47
N GLY A 384 15.98 16.87 18.26
CA GLY A 384 16.83 17.49 19.28
C GLY A 384 17.19 16.53 20.43
N GLY A 385 17.04 17.00 21.68
CA GLY A 385 17.37 16.26 22.90
C GLY A 385 16.46 15.06 23.22
N LEU A 386 15.59 14.66 22.29
CA LEU A 386 14.74 13.47 22.39
C LEU A 386 15.17 12.35 21.41
N ALA A 387 16.30 12.50 20.72
CA ALA A 387 16.72 11.57 19.67
C ALA A 387 16.97 10.12 20.15
N ASP A 388 17.13 9.90 21.45
CA ASP A 388 17.29 8.60 22.08
C ASP A 388 16.04 8.11 22.84
N LYS A 389 14.94 8.87 22.79
CA LYS A 389 13.71 8.53 23.51
C LYS A 389 12.66 7.90 22.59
N ALA A 390 11.75 7.17 23.20
CA ALA A 390 10.47 6.79 22.61
C ALA A 390 9.39 7.45 23.46
N ILE A 391 8.37 8.02 22.84
CA ILE A 391 7.23 8.67 23.50
C ILE A 391 5.96 8.13 22.86
N ILE A 392 4.95 7.84 23.67
CA ILE A 392 3.63 7.44 23.21
C ILE A 392 2.58 8.39 23.77
N TYR A 393 1.73 8.90 22.90
CA TYR A 393 0.48 9.52 23.29
C TYR A 393 -0.63 8.46 23.24
N VAL A 394 -1.47 8.44 24.27
CA VAL A 394 -2.58 7.49 24.41
C VAL A 394 -3.86 8.28 24.68
N ASP A 395 -4.84 8.10 23.81
CA ASP A 395 -6.19 8.60 23.95
C ASP A 395 -7.04 7.53 24.64
N CYS A 396 -7.51 7.82 25.85
CA CYS A 396 -8.35 6.92 26.63
C CYS A 396 -9.83 7.35 26.66
N GLY A 397 -10.23 8.30 25.79
CA GLY A 397 -11.57 8.89 25.75
C GLY A 397 -11.82 9.88 26.88
N ASP A 398 -11.86 9.38 28.11
CA ASP A 398 -12.14 10.18 29.31
C ASP A 398 -10.91 10.90 29.86
N PHE A 399 -9.73 10.44 29.46
CA PHE A 399 -8.46 11.06 29.80
C PHE A 399 -7.42 10.74 28.72
N HIS A 400 -6.29 11.43 28.77
CA HIS A 400 -5.20 11.28 27.82
C HIS A 400 -3.87 11.17 28.53
N LEU A 401 -2.97 10.34 27.99
CA LEU A 401 -1.64 10.13 28.53
C LEU A 401 -0.57 10.54 27.51
N VAL A 402 0.54 11.11 28.02
CA VAL A 402 1.81 11.21 27.28
C VAL A 402 2.90 10.56 28.13
N GLU A 403 3.39 9.42 27.66
CA GLU A 403 4.35 8.56 28.36
C GLU A 403 5.66 8.48 27.56
N GLY A 404 6.80 8.35 28.24
CA GLY A 404 8.11 8.35 27.57
C GLY A 404 9.14 7.43 28.19
N SER A 405 10.13 7.02 27.40
CA SER A 405 10.99 5.90 27.75
C SER A 405 11.83 6.12 29.01
N HIS A 406 12.75 7.08 29.01
CA HIS A 406 13.63 7.30 30.16
C HIS A 406 13.82 8.79 30.46
N SER A 407 13.89 9.12 31.76
CA SER A 407 13.90 10.50 32.26
C SER A 407 12.82 11.36 31.57
N PHE A 408 11.61 10.83 31.54
CA PHE A 408 10.40 11.50 31.05
C PHE A 408 9.32 11.29 32.13
N LYS A 409 8.40 12.24 32.27
CA LYS A 409 7.27 12.11 33.20
C LYS A 409 6.09 11.50 32.47
N ILE A 410 5.23 10.77 33.16
CA ILE A 410 3.89 10.49 32.65
C ILE A 410 3.05 11.75 32.83
N TRP A 411 2.46 12.24 31.74
CA TRP A 411 1.51 13.35 31.78
C TRP A 411 0.10 12.80 31.64
N VAL A 412 -0.81 13.27 32.49
CA VAL A 412 -2.21 12.83 32.54
C VAL A 412 -3.10 14.06 32.39
N TYR A 413 -3.99 14.03 31.40
CA TYR A 413 -4.91 15.13 31.09
C TYR A 413 -6.35 14.63 31.08
N LEU A 414 -7.30 15.44 31.55
CA LEU A 414 -8.73 15.10 31.55
C LEU A 414 -9.45 15.45 30.24
N ALA A 415 -8.72 16.07 29.30
CA ALA A 415 -9.19 16.40 27.95
C ALA A 415 -7.99 16.39 27.00
N THR A 416 -8.22 16.56 25.71
CA THR A 416 -7.17 16.48 24.70
C THR A 416 -6.03 17.47 25.02
N PRO A 417 -4.75 17.04 25.08
CA PRO A 417 -3.68 17.83 25.71
C PRO A 417 -3.24 19.07 24.91
N GLY A 418 -3.74 19.26 23.69
CA GLY A 418 -3.27 20.31 22.77
C GLY A 418 -3.82 20.09 21.37
N LYS A 419 -3.53 21.01 20.44
CA LYS A 419 -3.82 20.82 19.01
C LYS A 419 -2.69 20.07 18.27
N ILE A 420 -1.49 20.03 18.84
CA ILE A 420 -0.28 19.51 18.16
C ILE A 420 -0.18 17.98 18.31
N VAL A 421 -0.18 17.47 19.54
CA VAL A 421 0.02 16.05 19.87
C VAL A 421 -0.98 15.10 19.22
N PRO A 422 -2.30 15.38 19.18
CA PRO A 422 -3.25 14.49 18.52
C PRO A 422 -3.26 14.65 16.98
N SER A 423 -2.77 15.77 16.43
CA SER A 423 -2.91 16.07 14.99
C SER A 423 -1.81 15.44 14.13
N TYR A 424 -2.22 14.63 13.15
CA TYR A 424 -1.30 14.02 12.17
C TYR A 424 -0.62 15.03 11.24
N ASP A 425 -1.01 16.32 11.28
CA ASP A 425 -0.31 17.39 10.55
C ASP A 425 1.11 17.66 11.07
N PHE A 426 1.40 17.28 12.31
CA PHE A 426 2.71 17.42 12.93
C PHE A 426 3.48 16.11 12.86
N SER A 427 4.41 15.97 11.92
CA SER A 427 5.19 14.72 11.78
C SER A 427 6.42 14.64 12.67
N SER A 428 6.78 15.74 13.37
CA SER A 428 7.93 15.75 14.28
C SER A 428 7.67 16.61 15.51
N PHE A 429 8.35 16.26 16.60
CA PHE A 429 8.18 16.88 17.91
C PHE A 429 9.52 17.11 18.60
N THR A 430 9.64 18.23 19.29
CA THR A 430 10.76 18.58 20.17
C THR A 430 10.39 18.41 21.65
N HIS A 431 11.39 18.37 22.52
CA HIS A 431 11.17 18.33 23.97
C HIS A 431 10.28 19.48 24.45
N GLY A 432 10.55 20.71 24.01
CA GLY A 432 9.78 21.88 24.45
C GLY A 432 8.32 21.86 23.98
N GLU A 433 8.06 21.34 22.78
CA GLU A 433 6.68 21.20 22.28
C GLU A 433 5.86 20.22 23.15
N LEU A 434 6.48 19.11 23.59
CA LEU A 434 5.80 18.11 24.42
C LEU A 434 5.69 18.51 25.90
N THR A 435 6.72 19.16 26.48
CA THR A 435 6.77 19.42 27.94
C THR A 435 6.41 20.84 28.34
N HIS A 436 6.35 21.79 27.41
CA HIS A 436 6.02 23.19 27.71
C HIS A 436 4.84 23.69 26.89
N ILE A 437 4.90 23.55 25.55
CA ILE A 437 3.83 24.08 24.68
C ILE A 437 2.54 23.30 24.86
N THR A 438 2.58 21.96 24.86
CA THR A 438 1.38 21.12 25.02
C THR A 438 0.66 21.42 26.34
N PRO A 439 1.31 21.38 27.52
CA PRO A 439 0.66 21.82 28.76
C PRO A 439 0.13 23.26 28.74
N ALA A 440 0.83 24.20 28.10
CA ALA A 440 0.36 25.57 27.98
C ALA A 440 -0.90 25.69 27.10
N GLN A 441 -0.95 24.94 25.99
CA GLN A 441 -2.15 24.83 25.16
C GLN A 441 -3.32 24.25 25.96
N TYR A 442 -3.10 23.18 26.71
CA TYR A 442 -4.13 22.58 27.54
C TYR A 442 -4.75 23.57 28.54
N LYS A 443 -3.90 24.29 29.29
CA LYS A 443 -4.36 25.32 30.23
C LYS A 443 -5.16 26.42 29.55
N ALA A 444 -4.72 26.86 28.36
CA ALA A 444 -5.42 27.89 27.60
C ALA A 444 -6.80 27.42 27.12
N MET A 445 -6.95 26.13 26.78
CA MET A 445 -8.18 25.57 26.22
C MET A 445 -9.25 25.24 27.25
N TYR A 446 -8.90 24.60 28.38
CA TYR A 446 -9.90 23.90 29.21
C TYR A 446 -10.04 24.36 30.66
N ASP A 447 -9.10 25.13 31.21
CA ASP A 447 -9.07 25.47 32.66
C ASP A 447 -9.26 24.23 33.58
N LEU A 448 -8.85 23.07 33.09
CA LEU A 448 -8.91 21.79 33.80
C LEU A 448 -7.53 21.44 34.39
N PRO A 449 -7.47 20.66 35.48
CA PRO A 449 -6.21 20.19 36.02
C PRO A 449 -5.60 19.11 35.13
N TYR A 450 -4.28 19.01 35.17
CA TYR A 450 -3.50 17.91 34.62
C TYR A 450 -2.34 17.60 35.57
N GLU A 451 -1.81 16.39 35.47
CA GLU A 451 -0.69 15.94 36.31
C GLU A 451 0.55 15.58 35.49
N ALA A 452 1.73 15.79 36.08
CA ALA A 452 3.02 15.46 35.49
C ALA A 452 3.86 14.67 36.50
N VAL A 453 3.75 13.35 36.44
CA VAL A 453 4.24 12.44 37.47
C VAL A 453 5.58 11.81 37.06
N THR A 454 6.58 11.94 37.93
CA THR A 454 7.87 11.26 37.74
C THR A 454 7.75 9.77 38.08
N HIS A 455 8.34 8.89 37.25
CA HIS A 455 8.39 7.45 37.53
C HIS A 455 9.24 7.14 38.77
N ASN A 456 8.59 7.07 39.93
CA ASN A 456 9.15 6.63 41.20
C ASN A 456 8.28 5.49 41.77
N GLY A 457 8.59 4.90 42.93
CA GLY A 457 7.81 3.78 43.47
C GLY A 457 6.30 4.01 43.69
N THR A 458 5.82 5.26 43.58
CA THR A 458 4.42 5.65 43.84
C THR A 458 3.71 6.20 42.59
N TRP A 459 4.35 6.21 41.42
CA TRP A 459 3.83 6.94 40.26
C TRP A 459 2.46 6.44 39.79
N GLN A 460 2.24 5.11 39.74
CA GLN A 460 0.95 4.51 39.35
C GLN A 460 -0.16 4.95 40.30
N SER A 461 0.12 4.96 41.60
CA SER A 461 -0.86 5.36 42.62
C SER A 461 -1.27 6.81 42.47
N LYS A 462 -0.33 7.71 42.13
CA LYS A 462 -0.64 9.12 41.88
C LYS A 462 -1.54 9.31 40.66
N VAL A 463 -1.26 8.57 39.58
CA VAL A 463 -2.09 8.61 38.36
C VAL A 463 -3.50 8.07 38.64
N ILE A 464 -3.59 6.92 39.31
CA ILE A 464 -4.88 6.29 39.68
C ILE A 464 -5.71 7.24 40.56
N ASN A 465 -5.11 7.81 41.60
CA ASN A 465 -5.82 8.73 42.49
C ASN A 465 -6.24 10.01 41.79
N PHE A 466 -5.37 10.58 40.94
CA PHE A 466 -5.75 11.74 40.13
C PHE A 466 -6.98 11.45 39.27
N LEU A 467 -7.06 10.29 38.62
CA LEU A 467 -8.22 9.93 37.82
C LEU A 467 -9.48 9.69 38.67
N ALA A 468 -9.33 8.98 39.80
CA ALA A 468 -10.43 8.73 40.74
C ALA A 468 -10.99 10.04 41.35
N ASP A 469 -10.12 10.98 41.72
CA ASP A 469 -10.51 12.29 42.28
C ASP A 469 -11.32 13.14 41.29
N HIS A 470 -11.22 12.83 39.99
CA HIS A 470 -11.95 13.49 38.90
C HIS A 470 -13.08 12.61 38.32
N GLY A 471 -13.49 11.59 39.06
CA GLY A 471 -14.65 10.75 38.75
C GLY A 471 -14.44 9.74 37.64
N ILE A 472 -13.18 9.34 37.38
CA ILE A 472 -12.84 8.29 36.41
C ILE A 472 -12.50 7.01 37.18
N GLU A 473 -13.32 5.98 36.99
CA GLU A 473 -13.13 4.67 37.61
C GLU A 473 -12.22 3.78 36.75
N LEU A 474 -11.31 3.06 37.40
CA LEU A 474 -10.39 2.13 36.75
C LEU A 474 -10.40 0.79 37.50
N ASP A 475 -10.28 -0.31 36.76
CA ASP A 475 -9.95 -1.59 37.38
C ASP A 475 -8.47 -1.62 37.75
N ILE A 476 -8.17 -1.33 39.01
CA ILE A 476 -6.82 -1.24 39.54
C ILE A 476 -6.11 -2.59 39.65
N GLU A 477 -6.84 -3.71 39.69
CA GLU A 477 -6.25 -5.06 39.76
C GLU A 477 -5.60 -5.46 38.44
N ALA A 478 -6.16 -4.97 37.33
CA ALA A 478 -5.58 -5.09 36.00
C ALA A 478 -4.34 -4.19 35.80
N LEU A 479 -4.19 -3.11 36.58
CA LEU A 479 -3.13 -2.10 36.42
C LEU A 479 -1.91 -2.32 37.32
N LEU A 480 -2.10 -2.96 38.47
CA LEU A 480 -1.07 -3.16 39.51
C LEU A 480 -0.77 -4.65 39.72
N SER A 481 0.46 -4.97 40.11
CA SER A 481 0.77 -6.30 40.65
C SER A 481 0.18 -6.46 42.05
N ASN A 482 0.03 -7.70 42.53
CA ASN A 482 -0.50 -7.96 43.88
C ASN A 482 0.27 -7.23 44.99
N ALA A 483 1.58 -7.06 44.84
CA ALA A 483 2.41 -6.34 45.81
C ALA A 483 2.16 -4.83 45.76
N GLU A 484 2.11 -4.26 44.55
CA GLU A 484 1.84 -2.83 44.33
C GLU A 484 0.42 -2.45 44.76
N TYR A 485 -0.56 -3.32 44.50
CA TYR A 485 -1.95 -3.15 44.93
C TYR A 485 -2.06 -3.10 46.45
N LYS A 486 -1.42 -4.03 47.17
CA LYS A 486 -1.39 -4.00 48.64
C LYS A 486 -0.70 -2.74 49.17
N GLY A 487 0.41 -2.33 48.55
CA GLY A 487 1.12 -1.10 48.90
C GLY A 487 0.28 0.17 48.66
N HIS A 488 -0.48 0.19 47.55
CA HIS A 488 -1.44 1.24 47.23
C HIS A 488 -2.52 1.34 48.31
N LEU A 489 -3.21 0.24 48.61
CA LEU A 489 -4.26 0.21 49.64
C LEU A 489 -3.75 0.65 51.02
N ALA A 490 -2.54 0.23 51.40
CA ALA A 490 -1.96 0.60 52.69
C ALA A 490 -1.63 2.10 52.80
N SER A 491 -1.26 2.74 51.69
CA SER A 491 -0.79 4.13 51.68
C SER A 491 -1.87 5.14 51.31
N PHE A 492 -2.80 4.76 50.43
CA PHE A 492 -3.79 5.65 49.81
C PHE A 492 -5.24 5.21 50.03
N GLY A 493 -5.46 4.00 50.54
CA GLY A 493 -6.81 3.42 50.66
C GLY A 493 -7.37 2.96 49.32
N TYR A 494 -8.69 2.76 49.26
CA TYR A 494 -9.37 2.38 48.03
C TYR A 494 -9.61 3.63 47.16
N PRO A 495 -9.19 3.65 45.89
CA PRO A 495 -9.50 4.74 44.99
C PRO A 495 -10.98 4.65 44.62
N VAL A 496 -11.78 5.57 45.13
CA VAL A 496 -13.22 5.64 44.87
C VAL A 496 -13.48 6.96 44.14
N ALA A 497 -14.22 6.92 43.05
CA ALA A 497 -14.76 8.12 42.40
C ALA A 497 -15.76 8.79 43.34
N ARG A 498 -15.26 9.71 44.17
CA ARG A 498 -16.09 10.42 45.18
C ARG A 498 -16.82 11.62 44.60
N THR A 499 -16.44 12.05 43.40
CA THR A 499 -16.93 13.21 42.69
C THR A 499 -17.62 12.76 41.39
N ALA A 500 -18.60 13.55 40.93
CA ALA A 500 -19.14 13.33 39.60
C ALA A 500 -18.04 13.53 38.56
N LYS A 501 -18.06 12.70 37.51
CA LYS A 501 -17.12 12.79 36.40
C LYS A 501 -17.03 14.23 35.88
N VAL A 502 -15.81 14.74 35.78
CA VAL A 502 -15.53 16.09 35.29
C VAL A 502 -16.12 16.25 33.89
N GLN A 503 -16.95 17.29 33.71
CA GLN A 503 -17.45 17.65 32.38
C GLN A 503 -16.36 18.43 31.64
N VAL A 504 -15.97 17.93 30.46
CA VAL A 504 -15.00 18.60 29.60
C VAL A 504 -15.71 19.75 28.86
N PRO A 505 -15.31 21.01 29.08
CA PRO A 505 -15.89 22.14 28.36
C PRO A 505 -15.43 22.15 26.90
N GLU A 506 -16.15 22.87 26.05
CA GLU A 506 -15.70 23.12 24.68
C GLU A 506 -14.36 23.86 24.67
N ALA A 507 -13.45 23.46 23.78
CA ALA A 507 -12.09 23.97 23.72
C ALA A 507 -12.08 25.46 23.34
N ARG A 508 -11.49 26.31 24.20
CA ARG A 508 -11.27 27.73 23.86
C ARG A 508 -10.28 27.87 22.70
N GLU A 509 -10.43 28.95 21.93
CA GLU A 509 -9.44 29.29 20.90
C GLU A 509 -8.07 29.55 21.52
N LEU A 510 -7.03 29.09 20.83
CA LEU A 510 -5.67 29.25 21.32
C LEU A 510 -5.19 30.67 21.06
N PRO A 511 -4.50 31.30 22.03
CA PRO A 511 -3.78 32.55 21.79
C PRO A 511 -2.76 32.40 20.64
N PRO A 512 -2.53 33.44 19.82
CA PRO A 512 -1.63 33.36 18.65
C PRO A 512 -0.20 32.89 18.98
N HIS A 513 0.30 33.18 20.19
CA HIS A 513 1.64 32.77 20.61
C HIS A 513 1.75 31.28 21.00
N LEU A 514 0.62 30.60 21.18
CA LEU A 514 0.55 29.15 21.41
C LEU A 514 0.13 28.38 20.15
N GLU A 515 -0.22 29.08 19.07
CA GLU A 515 -0.42 28.46 17.78
C GLU A 515 0.92 28.06 17.17
N VAL A 516 1.09 26.76 16.93
CA VAL A 516 2.28 26.22 16.27
C VAL A 516 1.89 25.79 14.88
N THR A 517 2.53 26.36 13.87
CA THR A 517 2.34 25.92 12.48
C THR A 517 3.12 24.64 12.24
N ALA A 518 2.48 23.65 11.60
CA ALA A 518 3.15 22.42 11.22
C ALA A 518 4.36 22.73 10.31
N ARG A 519 5.56 22.27 10.72
CA ARG A 519 6.77 22.45 9.94
C ARG A 519 6.59 21.73 8.59
N GLN A 520 6.74 22.47 7.49
CA GLN A 520 6.83 21.83 6.18
C GLN A 520 8.16 21.06 6.14
N ARG A 521 8.10 19.74 5.97
CA ARG A 521 9.31 18.98 5.60
C ARG A 521 9.81 19.57 4.29
N VAL A 522 10.98 20.23 4.32
CA VAL A 522 11.71 20.52 3.09
C VAL A 522 11.87 19.17 2.39
N PRO A 523 11.37 18.99 1.15
CA PRO A 523 11.59 17.74 0.44
C PRO A 523 13.09 17.47 0.45
N LYS A 524 13.51 16.25 0.83
CA LYS A 524 14.90 15.82 0.66
C LYS A 524 15.28 16.23 -0.76
N ARG A 525 16.27 17.12 -0.91
CA ARG A 525 16.77 17.52 -2.22
C ARG A 525 16.94 16.24 -3.02
N THR A 526 16.18 16.12 -4.10
CA THR A 526 16.43 15.06 -5.08
C THR A 526 17.91 15.17 -5.42
N PRO A 527 18.70 14.09 -5.32
CA PRO A 527 20.06 14.15 -5.83
C PRO A 527 20.00 14.74 -7.24
N PRO A 528 20.88 15.70 -7.58
CA PRO A 528 20.88 16.29 -8.92
C PRO A 528 20.85 15.18 -9.95
N ARG A 529 20.05 15.34 -11.01
CA ARG A 529 20.07 14.35 -12.08
C ARG A 529 21.48 14.28 -12.64
N PHE A 530 21.85 13.13 -13.19
CA PHE A 530 23.15 12.96 -13.82
C PHE A 530 23.40 14.04 -14.87
N GLU A 531 22.35 14.51 -15.57
CA GLU A 531 22.41 15.63 -16.52
C GLU A 531 22.74 16.99 -15.87
N ASP A 532 22.33 17.22 -14.62
CA ASP A 532 22.54 18.49 -13.90
C ASP A 532 24.00 18.68 -13.46
N LEU A 533 24.74 17.57 -13.28
CA LEU A 533 26.16 17.56 -12.90
C LEU A 533 27.09 18.05 -14.02
N PHE A 534 26.62 18.09 -15.27
CA PHE A 534 27.39 18.52 -16.44
C PHE A 534 26.85 19.81 -17.08
N SER A 535 25.89 20.49 -16.46
CA SER A 535 25.43 21.79 -16.93
C SER A 535 26.47 22.88 -16.64
N GLU A 536 26.88 23.65 -17.65
CA GLU A 536 27.98 24.66 -17.59
C GLU A 536 27.69 25.89 -16.70
N ARG A 537 26.73 25.83 -15.78
CA ARG A 537 26.53 26.90 -14.80
C ARG A 537 27.48 26.70 -13.62
N ARG A 538 28.66 27.34 -13.71
CA ARG A 538 29.60 27.47 -12.59
C ARG A 538 28.87 27.98 -11.33
N PRO A 539 28.83 27.23 -10.22
CA PRO A 539 28.39 27.79 -8.96
C PRO A 539 29.40 28.83 -8.47
N ALA A 540 28.90 29.93 -7.90
CA ALA A 540 29.73 31.00 -7.34
C ALA A 540 30.79 30.44 -6.39
N SER A 541 32.02 30.94 -6.55
CA SER A 541 33.19 30.43 -5.85
C SER A 541 33.07 30.68 -4.34
N ALA A 542 33.76 29.88 -3.53
CA ALA A 542 33.81 30.08 -2.08
C ALA A 542 34.38 31.46 -1.69
N ALA A 543 35.10 32.14 -2.59
CA ALA A 543 35.58 33.50 -2.41
C ALA A 543 34.44 34.55 -2.47
N ASP A 544 33.42 34.34 -3.29
CA ASP A 544 32.27 35.25 -3.41
C ASP A 544 31.40 35.27 -2.15
N ARG A 545 31.36 34.14 -1.43
CA ARG A 545 30.66 34.04 -0.14
C ARG A 545 31.42 34.69 1.01
N PHE A 546 32.73 34.84 0.88
CA PHE A 546 33.58 35.47 1.90
C PHE A 546 33.52 37.00 1.83
N LEU A 547 33.27 37.57 0.64
CA LEU A 547 33.17 39.01 0.42
C LEU A 547 31.81 39.61 0.80
N GLN A 548 30.75 38.80 0.88
CA GLN A 548 29.42 39.24 1.33
C GLN A 548 29.29 39.09 2.85
N GLY A 549 29.98 39.96 3.57
CA GLY A 549 30.04 39.98 5.02
C GLY A 549 28.66 40.01 5.69
N ARG A 550 28.43 39.02 6.56
CA ARG A 550 27.60 39.18 7.76
C ARG A 550 28.23 38.40 8.90
N MET A 551 29.03 39.11 9.70
CA MET A 551 29.45 38.65 11.02
C MET A 551 28.26 38.71 11.99
N ARG A 552 27.99 37.61 12.68
CA ARG A 552 27.53 37.64 14.07
C ARG A 552 28.25 36.55 14.84
N ASN A 553 29.04 37.01 15.80
CA ASN A 553 29.83 36.25 16.73
C ASN A 553 28.98 35.29 17.57
N THR A 554 29.54 34.13 17.88
CA THR A 554 29.63 33.64 19.27
C THR A 554 30.80 32.67 19.34
N GLU A 555 31.83 33.08 20.06
CA GLU A 555 32.91 32.24 20.54
C GLU A 555 32.36 31.32 21.64
N HIS A 556 32.71 30.02 21.59
CA HIS A 556 33.45 29.38 22.68
C HIS A 556 33.91 27.97 22.26
N ALA A 557 35.12 27.66 22.71
CA ALA A 557 35.95 26.55 22.32
C ALA A 557 35.54 25.22 22.97
N SER A 558 35.81 24.10 22.28
CA SER A 558 36.52 22.98 22.90
C SER A 558 37.27 22.17 21.84
N LYS A 559 38.56 21.96 22.13
CA LYS A 559 39.44 20.99 21.48
C LYS A 559 38.86 19.60 21.65
N ASP A 560 38.90 18.79 20.59
CA ASP A 560 39.27 17.37 20.70
C ASP A 560 39.76 16.85 19.35
N LYS A 561 41.00 16.35 19.35
CA LYS A 561 41.61 15.65 18.22
C LYS A 561 41.14 14.19 18.24
N PRO A 562 40.76 13.58 17.11
CA PRO A 562 40.58 12.14 17.04
C PRO A 562 41.94 11.44 17.00
N SER A 563 42.15 10.54 17.95
CA SER A 563 43.24 9.57 17.99
C SER A 563 43.16 8.60 16.81
N HIS A 564 44.23 8.52 16.03
CA HIS A 564 44.47 7.42 15.09
C HIS A 564 44.73 6.12 15.87
N ARG A 565 43.85 5.12 15.74
CA ARG A 565 44.21 3.72 16.00
C ARG A 565 44.72 3.09 14.71
N GLN A 566 45.91 2.49 14.77
CA GLN A 566 46.48 1.68 13.70
C GLN A 566 45.67 0.38 13.49
N PRO A 567 45.63 -0.19 12.26
CA PRO A 567 44.94 -1.45 12.02
C PRO A 567 45.76 -2.64 12.55
N GLU A 568 45.10 -3.49 13.34
CA GLU A 568 45.62 -4.80 13.75
C GLU A 568 45.81 -5.73 12.53
N SER A 569 46.78 -6.64 12.61
CA SER A 569 47.14 -7.53 11.50
C SER A 569 46.01 -8.53 11.16
N PRO A 570 45.82 -8.91 9.88
CA PRO A 570 44.71 -9.79 9.45
C PRO A 570 44.65 -11.15 10.16
N GLN A 571 45.78 -11.64 10.65
CA GLN A 571 45.90 -12.94 11.34
C GLN A 571 45.32 -12.92 12.76
N ALA A 572 45.25 -11.76 13.44
CA ALA A 572 44.66 -11.64 14.76
C ALA A 572 43.12 -11.68 14.71
N ALA A 573 42.52 -11.16 13.63
CA ALA A 573 41.07 -11.05 13.49
C ALA A 573 40.37 -12.40 13.23
N ILE A 574 41.04 -13.34 12.56
CA ILE A 574 40.46 -14.67 12.22
C ILE A 574 40.32 -15.56 13.47
N ARG A 575 41.17 -15.36 14.48
CA ARG A 575 41.08 -16.10 15.77
C ARG A 575 39.81 -15.75 16.56
N ASN A 576 39.19 -14.61 16.29
CA ASN A 576 37.99 -14.14 16.99
C ASN A 576 36.67 -14.61 16.35
N LEU A 577 36.72 -15.41 15.27
CA LEU A 577 35.52 -15.99 14.67
C LEU A 577 35.03 -17.20 15.49
N THR A 578 33.71 -17.26 15.69
CA THR A 578 33.04 -18.43 16.29
C THR A 578 33.14 -19.65 15.37
N ASP A 579 32.97 -20.86 15.92
CA ASP A 579 33.08 -22.09 15.12
C ASP A 579 32.02 -22.16 14.01
N GLN A 580 30.81 -21.67 14.27
CA GLN A 580 29.76 -21.55 13.26
C GLN A 580 30.16 -20.64 12.09
N GLN A 581 30.80 -19.50 12.39
CA GLN A 581 31.29 -18.56 11.38
C GLN A 581 32.44 -19.16 10.56
N LYS A 582 33.34 -19.91 11.19
CA LYS A 582 34.40 -20.65 10.50
C LYS A 582 33.83 -21.73 9.58
N THR A 583 32.81 -22.47 10.01
CA THR A 583 32.12 -23.48 9.17
C THR A 583 31.48 -22.85 7.94
N VAL A 584 30.80 -21.70 8.09
CA VAL A 584 30.23 -20.96 6.96
C VAL A 584 31.30 -20.49 5.99
N MET A 585 32.40 -19.92 6.48
CA MET A 585 33.51 -19.44 5.65
C MET A 585 34.22 -20.58 4.93
N GLY A 586 34.44 -21.71 5.61
CA GLY A 586 35.06 -22.89 5.02
C GLY A 586 34.20 -23.50 3.92
N TYR A 587 32.88 -23.55 4.11
CA TYR A 587 31.97 -24.03 3.07
C TYR A 587 32.00 -23.13 1.82
N LEU A 588 31.99 -21.81 2.00
CA LEU A 588 32.04 -20.84 0.90
C LEU A 588 33.40 -20.82 0.18
N ALA A 589 34.50 -21.05 0.91
CA ALA A 589 35.84 -21.13 0.31
C ALA A 589 36.00 -22.35 -0.61
N HIS A 590 35.30 -23.46 -0.29
CA HIS A 590 35.24 -24.66 -1.13
C HIS A 590 34.17 -24.59 -2.22
N ASN A 591 33.13 -23.77 -2.04
CA ASN A 591 31.98 -23.65 -2.95
C ASN A 591 31.68 -22.18 -3.28
N PRO A 592 32.54 -21.51 -4.08
CA PRO A 592 32.47 -20.06 -4.31
C PRO A 592 31.23 -19.58 -5.07
N ASP A 593 30.39 -20.46 -5.60
CA ASP A 593 29.14 -20.10 -6.29
C ASP A 593 27.87 -20.58 -5.55
N ALA A 594 28.01 -20.99 -4.28
CA ALA A 594 26.88 -21.43 -3.48
C ALA A 594 25.95 -20.25 -3.13
N LYS A 595 24.65 -20.39 -3.47
CA LYS A 595 23.62 -19.43 -3.08
C LYS A 595 23.42 -19.44 -1.56
N ALA A 596 23.27 -18.28 -0.94
CA ALA A 596 23.10 -18.14 0.51
C ALA A 596 21.93 -18.96 1.06
N ARG A 597 20.81 -19.07 0.31
CA ARG A 597 19.67 -19.91 0.71
C ARG A 597 20.04 -21.39 0.80
N HIS A 598 20.89 -21.87 -0.11
CA HIS A 598 21.37 -23.24 -0.10
C HIS A 598 22.33 -23.47 1.07
N VAL A 599 23.27 -22.55 1.32
CA VAL A 599 24.20 -22.59 2.46
C VAL A 599 23.45 -22.57 3.79
N ALA A 600 22.41 -21.73 3.93
CA ALA A 600 21.58 -21.63 5.12
C ALA A 600 20.86 -22.96 5.40
N THR A 601 20.25 -23.55 4.37
CA THR A 601 19.54 -24.84 4.49
C THR A 601 20.50 -25.97 4.88
N LEU A 602 21.68 -26.04 4.26
CA LEU A 602 22.63 -27.12 4.48
C LEU A 602 23.28 -27.07 5.87
N LEU A 603 23.63 -25.86 6.33
CA LEU A 603 24.32 -25.66 7.60
C LEU A 603 23.36 -25.43 8.79
N GLY A 604 22.04 -25.52 8.56
CA GLY A 604 21.03 -25.42 9.62
C GLY A 604 20.81 -24.00 10.15
N PHE A 605 21.10 -22.97 9.35
CA PHE A 605 20.83 -21.57 9.70
C PHE A 605 19.56 -21.06 9.01
N THR A 606 18.89 -20.06 9.60
CA THR A 606 17.93 -19.29 8.82
C THR A 606 18.67 -18.41 7.81
N LEU A 607 18.04 -18.13 6.66
CA LEU A 607 18.64 -17.23 5.67
C LEU A 607 18.91 -15.83 6.27
N ARG A 608 18.08 -15.39 7.21
CA ARG A 608 18.23 -14.11 7.92
C ARG A 608 19.52 -14.10 8.76
N ASP A 609 19.78 -15.16 9.52
CA ASP A 609 20.97 -15.26 10.37
C ASP A 609 22.26 -15.34 9.54
N LEU A 610 22.24 -16.08 8.43
CA LEU A 610 23.37 -16.18 7.52
C LEU A 610 23.70 -14.83 6.85
N VAL A 611 22.69 -14.09 6.42
CA VAL A 611 22.88 -12.73 5.87
C VAL A 611 23.38 -11.76 6.94
N ALA A 612 22.89 -11.86 8.19
CA ALA A 612 23.39 -11.07 9.31
C ALA A 612 24.88 -11.36 9.60
N MET A 613 25.32 -12.62 9.48
CA MET A 613 26.73 -12.97 9.59
C MET A 613 27.58 -12.31 8.50
N PHE A 614 27.12 -12.31 7.24
CA PHE A 614 27.83 -11.66 6.12
C PHE A 614 27.88 -10.13 6.22
N SER A 615 26.86 -9.50 6.80
CA SER A 615 26.82 -8.05 6.99
C SER A 615 27.47 -7.59 8.30
N GLY A 616 27.76 -8.52 9.21
CA GLY A 616 28.44 -8.25 10.48
C GLY A 616 29.83 -8.90 10.54
N PRO A 617 30.01 -9.96 11.37
CA PRO A 617 31.33 -10.51 11.70
C PRO A 617 32.10 -11.08 10.50
N LEU A 618 31.42 -11.58 9.46
CA LEU A 618 32.07 -12.09 8.25
C LEU A 618 32.29 -11.04 7.16
N GLY A 619 31.72 -9.84 7.31
CA GLY A 619 31.77 -8.76 6.31
C GLY A 619 33.16 -8.36 5.82
N PRO A 620 34.21 -8.38 6.67
CA PRO A 620 35.57 -8.13 6.20
C PRO A 620 36.09 -9.19 5.20
N TYR A 621 35.59 -10.42 5.26
CA TYR A 621 36.12 -11.58 4.55
C TYR A 621 35.32 -12.00 3.31
N VAL A 622 34.07 -11.54 3.18
CA VAL A 622 33.20 -11.88 2.05
C VAL A 622 32.84 -10.65 1.21
N LYS A 623 32.47 -10.87 -0.05
CA LYS A 623 31.85 -9.86 -0.90
C LYS A 623 30.61 -10.44 -1.56
N ARG A 624 29.61 -9.60 -1.78
CA ARG A 624 28.39 -9.99 -2.47
C ARG A 624 28.65 -10.01 -3.98
N LYS A 625 28.38 -11.14 -4.64
CA LYS A 625 28.54 -11.32 -6.10
C LYS A 625 27.25 -10.96 -6.84
N ASP A 626 26.10 -11.34 -6.29
CA ASP A 626 24.77 -11.02 -6.82
C ASP A 626 23.71 -10.97 -5.70
N MET A 627 22.42 -10.89 -6.05
CA MET A 627 21.33 -10.79 -5.07
C MET A 627 21.25 -11.98 -4.09
N HIS A 628 21.77 -13.15 -4.46
CA HIS A 628 21.65 -14.40 -3.72
C HIS A 628 22.99 -15.07 -3.38
N THR A 629 24.12 -14.55 -3.86
CA THR A 629 25.44 -15.21 -3.75
C THR A 629 26.47 -14.31 -3.06
N TRP A 630 27.16 -14.88 -2.06
CA TRP A 630 28.29 -14.27 -1.35
C TRP A 630 29.51 -15.14 -1.54
N VAL A 631 30.66 -14.51 -1.78
CA VAL A 631 31.91 -15.19 -2.06
C VAL A 631 33.00 -14.72 -1.12
N VAL A 632 33.86 -15.62 -0.68
CA VAL A 632 35.06 -15.27 0.11
C VAL A 632 35.97 -14.42 -0.79
N LYS A 633 36.52 -13.32 -0.25
CA LYS A 633 37.44 -12.48 -1.02
C LYS A 633 38.73 -13.27 -1.32
N PRO A 634 39.33 -13.14 -2.52
CA PRO A 634 40.46 -13.95 -2.95
C PRO A 634 41.62 -14.04 -1.95
N GLU A 635 41.93 -12.94 -1.28
CA GLU A 635 42.99 -12.79 -0.28
C GLU A 635 42.78 -13.62 1.02
N PHE A 636 41.58 -14.16 1.23
CA PHE A 636 41.23 -14.98 2.40
C PHE A 636 40.87 -16.43 2.06
N ILE A 637 40.78 -16.80 0.78
CA ILE A 637 40.33 -18.14 0.37
C ILE A 637 41.21 -19.25 0.98
N ASP A 638 42.53 -19.11 0.86
CA ASP A 638 43.49 -20.11 1.35
C ASP A 638 43.59 -20.16 2.89
N GLN A 639 42.96 -19.22 3.60
CA GLN A 639 42.93 -19.18 5.06
C GLN A 639 41.71 -19.91 5.63
N PHE A 640 40.71 -20.18 4.79
CA PHE A 640 39.47 -20.88 5.15
C PHE A 640 39.26 -22.18 4.36
N LYS A 641 40.16 -22.51 3.43
CA LYS A 641 40.32 -23.86 2.90
C LYS A 641 41.14 -24.70 3.87
#